data_AF-A0A661D9Z2-F1
#
_entry.id   AF-A0A661D9Z2-F1
#
_cell.length_a   1.000
_cell.length_b   1.000
_cell.length_c   1.000
_cell.angle_alpha   90.00
_cell.angle_beta   90.00
_cell.angle_gamma   90.00
#
_symmetry.space_group_name_H-M   'P 1'
#
loop_
_entity.id
_entity.type
_entity.pdbx_description
1 polymer ?
#
loop_
_entity_poly.entity_id
_entity_poly.type
_entity_poly.pdbx_seq_one_letter_code
_entity_poly.pdbx_strand_id
1 'polypeptide(L)'
;DDEQRDYDMIRGIVEAVDELCKEGQGDVLVFLSGERDIRDVSEALRKHHPPNTEILPLLARQSAAEQNRVFKPGQHRRIVLATNVAETSLTVPGIRYVVDPGFARISRYSVRNKVQRLPIEKVSQSSANQRSGRCGRVAAGIAIRLYDEDNFKNRPAFTDPEVLRTNLASVILQMSSLKLGEPAKFPFINPPPQKMINDGFRLLEELGAVNKQQNLTDTGRQLAKLPIDPRIARMVLAGQKLNCLTEILIIASALSIQDPRERPMDKQQAADEAHSKYKDERSDFLAYLKLWNLYHDKKKHLTQNKLRKYCREHFLSFIRLREWHDIHQQLHVQVTQMGLKPNQVTAEYQEIHQALLAGLLSNIAVKADKKEYTGTRNLKLHIFPGSGLHKKGPKWIMAAELVETGRLYARIVAKIEPEWIEPVARDLVRKQYSDPHWEKKPAQVVAFEQVSLYGLPIVAHRRIHFGPIDQAMSYEIFIRDALVQGDWFCKAPFFKHNLDIIESIELLEQKSRRRDVLVDDEVLFEFYKKHIPKHIVNGAGFEKWRKQAEKEQPKLLFLSRDDLMQHQADHITVDSFPDQILVNRVPVMLEYHFEPGKSHDGITQTIPLSLLNQTTPERYEWLVPGLLRDKVIFLIKSLPKSQRRHFIPVPKYADDCLKNMSPESGALLPSLSKQLAKLTGIDISLSDWNTEDLPIYLSMNFRLIDEEGKLLDEGRNLNQIKQDWAKQAAASFRQIPDSEFEQQGLTEWTFGNLPEHITMEQNGLEMTAYPALIDKGDHVNLTLMDTRKQAKALTSIGLRRLFMLSQSDSIKYLHKKLPNIQQMCMHYTNVPTSPFDDADSNNKQTPCEQLKTDLIHVAVDRCFLLGKEDIHTKQDFEKRLKDNRGELINIATELAHQVAKPLAEYHAIAKRLSDKIPLTAINAVKDIREQLNYLLYQGFVHHTPDEVLKRLPAYFQAIGQRLDKLNTDPTRDRQWMSEISPHWQRYLSNANKQSSAEFDHYRWMLEEFRISLFAQGIKTAYPISTKRLDKQWALC
;
A
#
# COMPACT_ATOMS: atom_id res chain seq x y z
N ASP A 1 9.69 -37.33 29.20
CA ASP A 1 8.75 -38.26 29.85
C ASP A 1 8.38 -39.47 29.00
N ASP A 2 7.80 -39.33 27.80
CA ASP A 2 7.43 -40.50 26.99
C ASP A 2 8.62 -41.35 26.51
N GLU A 3 9.74 -40.74 26.09
CA GLU A 3 10.92 -41.48 25.63
C GLU A 3 11.59 -42.29 26.76
N GLN A 4 11.57 -41.77 28.00
CA GLN A 4 12.09 -42.46 29.17
C GLN A 4 11.21 -43.69 29.49
N ARG A 5 9.89 -43.52 29.42
CA ARG A 5 8.92 -44.59 29.63
C ARG A 5 9.02 -45.70 28.58
N ASP A 6 9.25 -45.34 27.32
CA ASP A 6 9.45 -46.31 26.24
C ASP A 6 10.75 -47.10 26.45
N TYR A 7 11.83 -46.43 26.89
CA TYR A 7 13.10 -47.08 27.22
C TYR A 7 12.96 -48.07 28.38
N ASP A 8 12.28 -47.66 29.46
CA ASP A 8 12.03 -48.50 30.63
C ASP A 8 11.15 -49.71 30.30
N MET A 9 10.15 -49.55 29.42
CA MET A 9 9.32 -50.65 28.94
C MET A 9 10.15 -51.68 28.16
N ILE A 10 10.98 -51.24 27.20
CA ILE A 10 11.81 -52.14 26.39
C ILE A 10 12.77 -52.93 27.29
N ARG A 11 13.41 -52.24 28.24
CA ARG A 11 14.30 -52.87 29.21
C ARG A 11 13.57 -53.91 30.05
N GLY A 12 12.40 -53.57 30.60
CA GLY A 12 11.57 -54.49 31.37
C GLY A 12 11.12 -55.72 30.58
N ILE A 13 10.84 -55.57 29.27
CA ILE A 13 10.53 -56.72 28.40
C ILE A 13 11.75 -57.64 28.25
N VAL A 14 12.93 -57.08 28.01
CA VAL A 14 14.17 -57.88 27.86
C VAL A 14 14.47 -58.65 29.14
N GLU A 15 14.39 -57.99 30.31
CA GLU A 15 14.60 -58.61 31.62
C GLU A 15 13.57 -59.71 31.91
N ALA A 16 12.29 -59.47 31.59
CA ALA A 16 11.23 -60.48 31.73
C ALA A 16 11.43 -61.69 30.80
N VAL A 17 11.90 -61.46 29.56
CA VAL A 17 12.24 -62.54 28.64
C VAL A 17 13.38 -63.38 29.18
N ASP A 18 14.41 -62.77 29.75
CA ASP A 18 15.53 -63.50 30.37
C ASP A 18 15.09 -64.34 31.57
N GLU A 19 14.23 -63.79 32.43
CA GLU A 19 13.64 -64.50 33.56
C GLU A 19 12.88 -65.74 33.07
N LEU A 20 11.94 -65.55 32.13
CA LEU A 20 11.15 -66.64 31.54
C LEU A 20 12.03 -67.67 30.80
N CYS A 21 13.16 -67.22 30.25
CA CYS A 21 14.06 -68.11 29.56
C CYS A 21 14.74 -69.12 30.49
N LYS A 22 14.95 -68.75 31.77
CA LYS A 22 15.56 -69.59 32.82
C LYS A 22 14.59 -70.63 33.38
N GLU A 23 13.28 -70.38 33.36
CA GLU A 23 12.24 -71.27 33.92
C GLU A 23 12.06 -72.61 33.18
N GLY A 24 12.44 -72.70 31.90
CA GLY A 24 12.44 -73.96 31.14
C GLY A 24 11.88 -73.83 29.72
N GLN A 25 11.80 -74.91 28.96
CA GLN A 25 11.42 -74.88 27.53
C GLN A 25 10.00 -74.33 27.27
N GLY A 26 9.81 -73.70 26.10
CA GLY A 26 8.54 -73.13 25.65
C GLY A 26 8.71 -71.75 25.01
N ASP A 27 7.76 -71.36 24.15
CA ASP A 27 7.82 -70.09 23.42
C ASP A 27 7.24 -68.93 24.24
N VAL A 28 7.74 -67.72 23.96
CA VAL A 28 7.36 -66.48 24.64
C VAL A 28 6.48 -65.65 23.71
N LEU A 29 5.34 -65.18 24.20
CA LEU A 29 4.47 -64.22 23.52
C LEU A 29 4.53 -62.86 24.23
N VAL A 30 4.98 -61.83 23.54
CA VAL A 30 5.06 -60.46 24.05
C VAL A 30 3.94 -59.63 23.43
N PHE A 31 3.10 -59.02 24.26
CA PHE A 31 2.05 -58.10 23.80
C PHE A 31 2.59 -56.66 23.68
N LEU A 32 2.30 -56.00 22.57
CA LEU A 32 2.79 -54.65 22.28
C LEU A 32 1.69 -53.77 21.67
N SER A 33 1.77 -52.46 21.90
CA SER A 33 0.68 -51.54 21.55
C SER A 33 0.61 -51.21 20.06
N GLY A 34 1.72 -51.42 19.34
CA GLY A 34 1.79 -51.20 17.91
C GLY A 34 3.10 -51.66 17.29
N GLU A 35 3.25 -51.30 16.03
CA GLU A 35 4.35 -51.80 15.20
C GLU A 35 5.69 -51.14 15.48
N ARG A 36 5.70 -49.88 15.92
CA ARG A 36 6.93 -49.20 16.36
C ARG A 36 7.53 -49.97 17.54
N ASP A 37 6.72 -50.25 18.56
CA ASP A 37 7.12 -51.00 19.75
C ASP A 37 7.64 -52.40 19.37
N ILE A 38 6.95 -53.11 18.46
CA ILE A 38 7.40 -54.43 17.97
C ILE A 38 8.78 -54.35 17.34
N ARG A 39 9.05 -53.31 16.55
CA ARG A 39 10.35 -53.12 15.92
C ARG A 39 11.42 -52.79 16.97
N ASP A 40 11.15 -51.83 17.84
CA ASP A 40 12.13 -51.33 18.80
C ASP A 40 12.49 -52.42 19.82
N VAL A 41 11.49 -53.21 20.29
CA VAL A 41 11.69 -54.42 21.10
C VAL A 41 12.39 -55.54 20.31
N SER A 42 12.05 -55.75 19.03
CA SER A 42 12.74 -56.73 18.20
C SER A 42 14.22 -56.40 18.03
N GLU A 43 14.57 -55.13 17.88
CA GLU A 43 15.95 -54.68 17.77
C GLU A 43 16.69 -54.85 19.10
N ALA A 44 16.05 -54.47 20.22
CA ALA A 44 16.62 -54.64 21.55
C ALA A 44 16.90 -56.12 21.87
N LEU A 45 15.92 -57.01 21.63
CA LEU A 45 16.10 -58.45 21.82
C LEU A 45 17.17 -59.03 20.89
N ARG A 46 17.25 -58.56 19.64
CA ARG A 46 18.34 -58.97 18.72
C ARG A 46 19.70 -58.54 19.23
N LYS A 47 19.85 -57.32 19.77
CA LYS A 47 21.11 -56.84 20.37
C LYS A 47 21.46 -57.59 21.65
N HIS A 48 20.45 -57.95 22.45
CA HIS A 48 20.61 -58.73 23.67
C HIS A 48 21.01 -60.20 23.42
N HIS A 49 20.63 -60.76 22.27
CA HIS A 49 20.95 -62.13 21.83
C HIS A 49 20.57 -63.24 22.84
N PRO A 50 19.27 -63.41 23.18
CA PRO A 50 18.85 -64.50 24.04
C PRO A 50 19.17 -65.87 23.39
N PRO A 51 19.69 -66.84 24.16
CA PRO A 51 20.30 -68.06 23.63
C PRO A 51 19.28 -68.95 22.90
N ASN A 52 19.65 -69.43 21.70
CA ASN A 52 18.84 -70.35 20.89
C ASN A 52 17.39 -69.87 20.66
N THR A 53 17.20 -68.59 20.33
CA THR A 53 15.88 -67.99 20.10
C THR A 53 15.68 -67.46 18.67
N GLU A 54 14.43 -67.52 18.18
CA GLU A 54 13.97 -66.85 16.95
C GLU A 54 12.97 -65.74 17.30
N ILE A 55 13.25 -64.50 16.90
CA ILE A 55 12.38 -63.34 17.18
C ILE A 55 11.44 -63.12 15.99
N LEU A 56 10.13 -63.28 16.22
CA LEU A 56 9.10 -63.28 15.19
C LEU A 56 8.04 -62.19 15.45
N PRO A 57 7.95 -61.15 14.61
CA PRO A 57 6.86 -60.18 14.71
C PRO A 57 5.55 -60.76 14.18
N LEU A 58 4.43 -60.40 14.80
CA LEU A 58 3.06 -60.75 14.38
C LEU A 58 2.16 -59.51 14.33
N LEU A 59 1.87 -59.05 13.11
CA LEU A 59 1.11 -57.84 12.80
C LEU A 59 -0.02 -58.14 11.80
N ALA A 60 -1.16 -57.47 11.96
CA ALA A 60 -2.31 -57.63 11.04
C ALA A 60 -1.97 -57.31 9.57
N ARG A 61 -0.99 -56.44 9.31
CA ARG A 61 -0.61 -55.99 7.97
C ARG A 61 0.51 -56.80 7.30
N GLN A 62 1.11 -57.76 7.99
CA GLN A 62 2.15 -58.64 7.43
C GLN A 62 1.62 -59.47 6.26
N SER A 63 2.54 -59.93 5.41
CA SER A 63 2.17 -60.89 4.37
C SER A 63 1.71 -62.20 5.00
N ALA A 64 0.83 -62.92 4.29
CA ALA A 64 0.34 -64.22 4.76
C ALA A 64 1.48 -65.21 5.01
N ALA A 65 2.57 -65.14 4.24
CA ALA A 65 3.75 -65.98 4.43
C ALA A 65 4.45 -65.69 5.76
N GLU A 66 4.60 -64.41 6.13
CA GLU A 66 5.23 -64.00 7.39
C GLU A 66 4.37 -64.34 8.60
N GLN A 67 3.06 -64.09 8.54
CA GLN A 67 2.14 -64.50 9.60
C GLN A 67 2.17 -66.02 9.80
N ASN A 68 2.26 -66.78 8.69
CA ASN A 68 2.33 -68.24 8.76
C ASN A 68 3.61 -68.79 9.41
N ARG A 69 4.71 -68.02 9.46
CA ARG A 69 5.93 -68.45 10.16
C ARG A 69 5.68 -68.64 11.65
N VAL A 70 4.84 -67.79 12.23
CA VAL A 70 4.51 -67.84 13.67
C VAL A 70 3.76 -69.14 14.04
N PHE A 71 3.09 -69.81 13.10
CA PHE A 71 2.43 -71.09 13.37
C PHE A 71 3.30 -72.32 13.18
N LYS A 72 4.46 -72.20 12.54
CA LYS A 72 5.36 -73.34 12.29
C LYS A 72 6.27 -73.55 13.50
N PRO A 73 6.16 -74.66 14.24
CA PRO A 73 7.09 -74.96 15.33
C PRO A 73 8.51 -75.12 14.78
N GLY A 74 9.51 -74.60 15.49
CA GLY A 74 10.92 -74.69 15.13
C GLY A 74 11.73 -75.49 16.16
N GLN A 75 13.03 -75.68 15.89
CA GLN A 75 13.97 -76.29 16.85
C GLN A 75 14.46 -75.30 17.94
N HIS A 76 14.29 -74.00 17.69
CA HIS A 76 14.69 -72.92 18.59
C HIS A 76 13.46 -72.31 19.27
N ARG A 77 13.64 -71.74 20.47
CA ARG A 77 12.55 -71.04 21.19
C ARG A 77 12.12 -69.83 20.39
N ARG A 78 10.82 -69.63 20.20
CA ARG A 78 10.28 -68.47 19.49
C ARG A 78 9.88 -67.39 20.49
N ILE A 79 10.29 -66.15 20.21
CA ILE A 79 9.78 -64.95 20.89
C ILE A 79 8.88 -64.23 19.90
N VAL A 80 7.58 -64.36 20.09
CA VAL A 80 6.56 -63.81 19.22
C VAL A 80 6.14 -62.44 19.74
N LEU A 81 6.40 -61.39 18.96
CA LEU A 81 6.08 -60.00 19.29
C LEU A 81 4.77 -59.62 18.61
N ALA A 82 3.67 -59.52 19.35
CA ALA A 82 2.33 -59.40 18.78
C ALA A 82 1.55 -58.21 19.33
N THR A 83 0.65 -57.68 18.50
CA THR A 83 -0.44 -56.79 18.96
C THR A 83 -1.61 -57.63 19.50
N ASN A 84 -2.74 -56.99 19.80
CA ASN A 84 -3.97 -57.66 20.24
C ASN A 84 -4.51 -58.72 19.25
N VAL A 85 -3.94 -58.86 18.04
CA VAL A 85 -4.24 -59.97 17.12
C VAL A 85 -4.07 -61.34 17.79
N ALA A 86 -3.08 -61.49 18.67
CA ALA A 86 -2.86 -62.75 19.39
C ALA A 86 -3.79 -62.93 20.61
N GLU A 87 -4.52 -61.88 21.01
CA GLU A 87 -5.36 -61.86 22.22
C GLU A 87 -6.66 -62.64 22.05
N THR A 88 -7.22 -62.71 20.85
CA THR A 88 -8.53 -63.35 20.60
C THR A 88 -8.47 -64.27 19.40
N SER A 89 -8.34 -63.71 18.20
CA SER A 89 -8.57 -64.35 16.90
C SER A 89 -7.54 -65.37 16.47
N LEU A 90 -6.40 -65.44 17.17
CA LEU A 90 -5.28 -66.29 16.77
C LEU A 90 -4.73 -67.15 17.92
N THR A 91 -4.43 -68.40 17.60
CA THR A 91 -3.83 -69.36 18.53
C THR A 91 -2.44 -69.73 18.03
N VAL A 92 -1.41 -69.11 18.60
CA VAL A 92 -0.02 -69.46 18.30
C VAL A 92 0.33 -70.75 19.06
N PRO A 93 0.74 -71.84 18.39
CA PRO A 93 1.12 -73.08 19.07
C PRO A 93 2.42 -72.90 19.85
N GLY A 94 2.64 -73.69 20.89
CA GLY A 94 3.92 -73.73 21.63
C GLY A 94 4.16 -72.59 22.64
N ILE A 95 3.25 -71.61 22.74
CA ILE A 95 3.34 -70.54 23.73
C ILE A 95 3.17 -71.11 25.14
N ARG A 96 4.20 -70.94 25.97
CA ARG A 96 4.21 -71.29 27.41
C ARG A 96 4.43 -70.08 28.30
N TYR A 97 4.94 -68.99 27.73
CA TYR A 97 5.25 -67.79 28.48
C TYR A 97 4.63 -66.56 27.83
N VAL A 98 4.18 -65.61 28.65
CA VAL A 98 3.62 -64.33 28.19
C VAL A 98 4.31 -63.18 28.90
N VAL A 99 4.63 -62.12 28.15
CA VAL A 99 5.04 -60.82 28.69
C VAL A 99 3.98 -59.80 28.28
N ASP A 100 3.33 -59.15 29.24
CA ASP A 100 2.30 -58.14 29.03
C ASP A 100 2.68 -56.80 29.68
N PRO A 101 3.15 -55.82 28.90
CA PRO A 101 3.30 -54.43 29.34
C PRO A 101 1.97 -53.77 29.72
N GLY A 102 0.82 -54.33 29.30
CA GLY A 102 -0.50 -53.88 29.72
C GLY A 102 -1.09 -52.73 28.93
N PHE A 103 -0.59 -52.46 27.72
CA PHE A 103 -1.10 -51.42 26.82
C PHE A 103 -1.67 -52.01 25.53
N ALA A 104 -2.62 -51.27 24.94
CA ALA A 104 -3.20 -51.58 23.64
C ALA A 104 -3.59 -50.29 22.91
N ARG A 105 -3.53 -50.33 21.57
CA ARG A 105 -4.11 -49.29 20.74
C ARG A 105 -5.58 -49.60 20.47
N ILE A 106 -6.48 -48.78 21.00
CA ILE A 106 -7.93 -48.99 20.90
C ILE A 106 -8.52 -47.91 19.99
N SER A 107 -9.36 -48.31 19.03
CA SER A 107 -10.06 -47.35 18.19
C SER A 107 -11.19 -46.67 18.96
N ARG A 108 -11.16 -45.33 18.99
CA ARG A 108 -12.18 -44.51 19.64
C ARG A 108 -12.65 -43.37 18.74
N TYR A 109 -13.96 -43.23 18.62
CA TYR A 109 -14.59 -42.10 17.94
C TYR A 109 -14.70 -40.88 18.85
N SER A 110 -14.22 -39.73 18.39
CA SER A 110 -14.42 -38.44 19.07
C SER A 110 -15.67 -37.76 18.53
N VAL A 111 -16.75 -37.73 19.31
CA VAL A 111 -17.99 -37.04 18.91
C VAL A 111 -17.79 -35.54 18.72
N ARG A 112 -16.91 -34.91 19.52
CA ARG A 112 -16.62 -33.47 19.43
C ARG A 112 -15.95 -33.12 18.11
N ASN A 113 -14.91 -33.88 17.75
CA ASN A 113 -14.09 -33.59 16.58
C ASN A 113 -14.60 -34.32 15.33
N LYS A 114 -15.51 -35.29 15.49
CA LYS A 114 -15.99 -36.22 14.46
C LYS A 114 -14.89 -37.04 13.78
N VAL A 115 -13.79 -37.32 14.49
CA VAL A 115 -12.63 -38.05 13.97
C VAL A 115 -12.41 -39.37 14.71
N GLN A 116 -11.81 -40.32 14.01
CA GLN A 116 -11.36 -41.57 14.62
C GLN A 116 -9.99 -41.36 15.25
N ARG A 117 -9.85 -41.79 16.50
CA ARG A 117 -8.60 -41.73 17.26
C ARG A 117 -8.11 -43.12 17.52
N LEU A 118 -6.79 -43.26 17.60
CA LEU A 118 -6.12 -44.52 17.94
C LEU A 118 -5.19 -44.32 19.14
N PRO A 119 -5.72 -43.91 20.32
CA PRO A 119 -4.92 -43.75 21.52
C PRO A 119 -4.33 -45.08 22.00
N ILE A 120 -3.18 -44.99 22.68
CA ILE A 120 -2.61 -46.09 23.46
C ILE A 120 -3.19 -45.98 24.87
N GLU A 121 -3.86 -47.03 25.34
CA GLU A 121 -4.55 -47.06 26.64
C GLU A 121 -4.15 -48.31 27.43
N LYS A 122 -4.36 -48.28 28.75
CA LYS A 122 -4.22 -49.47 29.60
C LYS A 122 -5.30 -50.49 29.22
N VAL A 123 -4.93 -51.77 29.12
CA VAL A 123 -5.90 -52.84 28.90
C VAL A 123 -6.80 -53.05 30.13
N SER A 124 -8.02 -53.53 29.89
CA SER A 124 -8.93 -53.96 30.96
C SER A 124 -8.42 -55.21 31.69
N GLN A 125 -9.00 -55.49 32.86
CA GLN A 125 -8.70 -56.71 33.61
C GLN A 125 -9.03 -57.96 32.77
N SER A 126 -10.16 -57.96 32.07
CA SER A 126 -10.54 -59.07 31.19
C SER A 126 -9.53 -59.31 30.07
N SER A 127 -9.03 -58.25 29.44
CA SER A 127 -8.00 -58.36 28.40
C SER A 127 -6.66 -58.84 28.95
N ALA A 128 -6.19 -58.29 30.09
CA ALA A 128 -4.99 -58.76 30.76
C ALA A 128 -5.08 -60.24 31.16
N ASN A 129 -6.24 -60.68 31.67
CA ASN A 129 -6.48 -62.07 32.01
C ASN A 129 -6.50 -62.96 30.75
N GLN A 130 -7.11 -62.49 29.66
CA GLN A 130 -7.13 -63.22 28.40
C GLN A 130 -5.73 -63.35 27.78
N ARG A 131 -4.90 -62.31 27.89
CA ARG A 131 -3.48 -62.31 27.49
C ARG A 131 -2.68 -63.32 28.30
N SER A 132 -2.81 -63.30 29.63
CA SER A 132 -2.19 -64.30 30.51
C SER A 132 -2.67 -65.72 30.15
N GLY A 133 -3.95 -65.92 29.86
CA GLY A 133 -4.50 -67.22 29.45
C GLY A 133 -3.91 -67.79 28.16
N ARG A 134 -3.14 -67.02 27.38
CA ARG A 134 -2.45 -67.53 26.18
C ARG A 134 -1.28 -68.45 26.53
N CYS A 135 -0.68 -68.33 27.71
CA CYS A 135 0.42 -69.19 28.16
C CYS A 135 -0.05 -70.55 28.71
N GLY A 136 -1.34 -70.67 29.09
CA GLY A 136 -1.91 -71.86 29.74
C GLY A 136 -2.60 -72.85 28.79
N ARG A 137 -2.33 -72.80 27.49
CA ARG A 137 -3.07 -73.59 26.47
C ARG A 137 -2.51 -74.98 26.19
N VAL A 138 -1.20 -75.16 26.39
CA VAL A 138 -0.51 -76.43 26.10
C VAL A 138 -0.12 -77.13 27.40
N ALA A 139 0.35 -76.36 28.39
CA ALA A 139 0.72 -76.82 29.72
C ALA A 139 0.66 -75.63 30.70
N ALA A 140 1.00 -75.86 31.98
CA ALA A 140 1.21 -74.77 32.94
C ALA A 140 2.30 -73.82 32.43
N GLY A 141 1.96 -72.52 32.37
CA GLY A 141 2.79 -71.46 31.82
C GLY A 141 2.82 -70.23 32.74
N ILE A 142 3.77 -69.33 32.49
CA ILE A 142 4.00 -68.14 33.33
C ILE A 142 3.70 -66.88 32.51
N ALA A 143 2.96 -65.95 33.10
CA ALA A 143 2.68 -64.64 32.50
C ALA A 143 3.26 -63.53 33.38
N ILE A 144 4.26 -62.80 32.87
CA ILE A 144 4.84 -61.63 33.52
C ILE A 144 4.09 -60.38 33.04
N ARG A 145 3.53 -59.62 33.98
CA ARG A 145 2.90 -58.32 33.73
C ARG A 145 3.85 -57.22 34.19
N LEU A 146 4.17 -56.25 33.33
CA LEU A 146 5.11 -55.17 33.67
C LEU A 146 4.43 -54.00 34.38
N TYR A 147 3.52 -54.31 35.31
CA TYR A 147 2.78 -53.36 36.14
C TYR A 147 2.37 -54.06 37.44
N ASP A 148 2.35 -53.29 38.54
CA ASP A 148 2.02 -53.81 39.86
C ASP A 148 0.54 -54.26 40.00
N GLU A 149 0.26 -54.97 41.09
CA GLU A 149 -1.06 -55.54 41.36
C GLU A 149 -2.12 -54.46 41.61
N ASP A 150 -1.76 -53.33 42.22
CA ASP A 150 -2.68 -52.21 42.46
C ASP A 150 -3.09 -51.54 41.14
N ASN A 151 -2.16 -51.40 40.21
CA ASN A 151 -2.42 -50.94 38.85
C ASN A 151 -3.36 -51.90 38.12
N PHE A 152 -3.24 -53.21 38.32
CA PHE A 152 -4.16 -54.20 37.77
C PHE A 152 -5.56 -54.08 38.37
N LYS A 153 -5.67 -54.05 39.70
CA LYS A 153 -6.95 -53.94 40.44
C LYS A 153 -7.73 -52.67 40.11
N ASN A 154 -7.01 -51.56 39.85
CA ASN A 154 -7.60 -50.28 39.51
C ASN A 154 -7.99 -50.11 38.01
N ARG A 155 -7.73 -51.11 37.14
CA ARG A 155 -8.18 -51.07 35.73
C ARG A 155 -9.67 -51.40 35.60
N PRO A 156 -10.35 -50.93 34.53
CA PRO A 156 -11.72 -51.35 34.22
C PRO A 156 -11.82 -52.88 34.08
N ALA A 157 -12.91 -53.46 34.59
CA ALA A 157 -13.13 -54.90 34.52
C ALA A 157 -13.20 -55.41 33.06
N PHE A 158 -13.89 -54.66 32.20
CA PHE A 158 -14.10 -55.00 30.79
C PHE A 158 -13.68 -53.84 29.87
N THR A 159 -13.32 -54.18 28.64
CA THR A 159 -13.09 -53.20 27.58
C THR A 159 -14.42 -52.64 27.06
N ASP A 160 -14.49 -51.34 26.78
CA ASP A 160 -15.71 -50.72 26.25
C ASP A 160 -16.21 -51.43 24.97
N PRO A 161 -17.51 -51.77 24.89
CA PRO A 161 -18.15 -52.31 23.70
C PRO A 161 -17.99 -51.42 22.47
N GLU A 162 -18.02 -52.01 21.28
CA GLU A 162 -17.82 -51.29 20.02
C GLU A 162 -18.85 -50.17 19.80
N VAL A 163 -20.11 -50.40 20.18
CA VAL A 163 -21.21 -49.43 20.11
C VAL A 163 -20.94 -48.14 20.91
N LEU A 164 -20.03 -48.18 21.90
CA LEU A 164 -19.64 -47.02 22.71
C LEU A 164 -18.41 -46.28 22.16
N ARG A 165 -17.82 -46.75 21.06
CA ARG A 165 -16.54 -46.24 20.56
C ARG A 165 -16.47 -46.05 19.05
N THR A 166 -17.56 -46.29 18.31
CA THR A 166 -17.69 -46.04 16.86
C THR A 166 -18.79 -45.02 16.56
N ASN A 167 -18.85 -44.53 15.32
CA ASN A 167 -19.95 -43.68 14.88
C ASN A 167 -21.20 -44.54 14.59
N LEU A 168 -22.37 -44.08 15.05
CA LEU A 168 -23.60 -44.87 15.01
C LEU A 168 -24.47 -44.65 13.77
N ALA A 169 -24.05 -43.81 12.80
CA ALA A 169 -24.89 -43.45 11.66
C ALA A 169 -25.35 -44.67 10.84
N SER A 170 -24.47 -45.65 10.61
CA SER A 170 -24.83 -46.89 9.90
C SER A 170 -25.89 -47.69 10.66
N VAL A 171 -25.71 -47.87 11.97
CA VAL A 171 -26.66 -48.58 12.84
C VAL A 171 -28.01 -47.85 12.88
N ILE A 172 -28.01 -46.54 13.10
CA ILE A 172 -29.22 -45.71 13.15
C ILE A 172 -29.96 -45.74 11.82
N LEU A 173 -29.24 -45.69 10.69
CA LEU A 173 -29.84 -45.77 9.36
C LEU A 173 -30.56 -47.11 9.14
N GLN A 174 -29.92 -48.22 9.50
CA GLN A 174 -30.52 -49.55 9.41
C GLN A 174 -31.73 -49.69 10.33
N MET A 175 -31.63 -49.26 11.58
CA MET A 175 -32.76 -49.27 12.53
C MET A 175 -33.95 -48.45 12.01
N SER A 176 -33.68 -47.28 11.44
CA SER A 176 -34.71 -46.39 10.87
C SER A 176 -35.37 -47.02 9.64
N SER A 177 -34.58 -47.66 8.77
CA SER A 177 -35.07 -48.38 7.59
C SER A 177 -35.96 -49.57 7.96
N LEU A 178 -35.57 -50.32 8.99
CA LEU A 178 -36.31 -51.47 9.53
C LEU A 178 -37.46 -51.07 10.49
N LYS A 179 -37.64 -49.77 10.77
CA LYS A 179 -38.67 -49.24 11.67
C LYS A 179 -38.60 -49.82 13.10
N LEU A 180 -37.41 -49.97 13.66
CA LEU A 180 -37.18 -50.53 15.00
C LEU A 180 -37.43 -49.54 16.17
N GLY A 181 -37.99 -48.37 15.89
CA GLY A 181 -38.25 -47.32 16.88
C GLY A 181 -37.04 -46.41 17.17
N GLU A 182 -37.17 -45.57 18.20
CA GLU A 182 -36.13 -44.62 18.59
C GLU A 182 -34.89 -45.33 19.16
N PRO A 183 -33.66 -45.03 18.70
CA PRO A 183 -32.45 -45.66 19.21
C PRO A 183 -32.27 -45.53 20.73
N ALA A 184 -32.72 -44.43 21.34
CA ALA A 184 -32.62 -44.23 22.80
C ALA A 184 -33.50 -45.20 23.61
N LYS A 185 -34.58 -45.72 23.02
CA LYS A 185 -35.52 -46.65 23.66
C LYS A 185 -35.25 -48.10 23.27
N PHE A 186 -34.32 -48.34 22.35
CA PHE A 186 -33.98 -49.67 21.90
C PHE A 186 -33.19 -50.42 23.00
N PRO A 187 -33.52 -51.70 23.29
CA PRO A 187 -32.94 -52.45 24.41
C PRO A 187 -31.53 -52.97 24.09
N PHE A 188 -30.54 -52.07 24.01
CA PHE A 188 -29.13 -52.44 23.88
C PHE A 188 -28.60 -53.07 25.18
N ILE A 189 -27.71 -54.07 25.08
CA ILE A 189 -26.98 -54.62 26.25
C ILE A 189 -26.18 -53.52 26.95
N ASN A 190 -25.50 -52.67 26.16
CA ASN A 190 -24.82 -51.47 26.64
C ASN A 190 -25.31 -50.29 25.79
N PRO A 191 -26.27 -49.48 26.30
CA PRO A 191 -26.86 -48.41 25.52
C PRO A 191 -25.86 -47.29 25.22
N PRO A 192 -25.78 -46.81 23.97
CA PRO A 192 -24.92 -45.69 23.64
C PRO A 192 -25.43 -44.39 24.27
N PRO A 193 -24.54 -43.49 24.72
CA PRO A 193 -24.91 -42.18 25.22
C PRO A 193 -25.72 -41.38 24.20
N GLN A 194 -26.71 -40.61 24.66
CA GLN A 194 -27.56 -39.76 23.81
C GLN A 194 -26.76 -38.85 22.87
N LYS A 195 -25.60 -38.37 23.32
CA LYS A 195 -24.71 -37.52 22.51
C LYS A 195 -24.20 -38.23 21.24
N MET A 196 -23.92 -39.54 21.30
CA MET A 196 -23.50 -40.33 20.13
C MET A 196 -24.67 -40.59 19.18
N ILE A 197 -25.86 -40.85 19.73
CA ILE A 197 -27.09 -41.01 18.95
C ILE A 197 -27.38 -39.72 18.15
N ASN A 198 -27.38 -38.57 18.84
CA ASN A 198 -27.60 -37.27 18.22
C ASN A 198 -26.55 -36.95 17.14
N ASP A 199 -25.29 -37.31 17.35
CA ASP A 199 -24.25 -37.11 16.34
C ASP A 199 -24.42 -38.02 15.11
N GLY A 200 -24.86 -39.27 15.31
CA GLY A 200 -25.22 -40.17 14.22
C GLY A 200 -26.38 -39.61 13.38
N PHE A 201 -27.44 -39.11 14.01
CA PHE A 201 -28.52 -38.42 13.30
C PHE A 201 -28.04 -37.17 12.56
N ARG A 202 -27.16 -36.36 13.17
CA ARG A 202 -26.56 -35.21 12.48
C ARG A 202 -25.80 -35.65 11.24
N LEU A 203 -24.99 -36.69 11.31
CA LEU A 203 -24.31 -37.21 10.12
C LEU A 203 -25.31 -37.67 9.04
N LEU A 204 -26.38 -38.36 9.43
CA LEU A 204 -27.42 -38.75 8.48
C LEU A 204 -28.14 -37.54 7.87
N GLU A 205 -28.35 -36.47 8.63
CA GLU A 205 -28.88 -35.19 8.13
C GLU A 205 -27.89 -34.53 7.15
N GLU A 206 -26.59 -34.50 7.49
CA GLU A 206 -25.50 -34.01 6.63
C GLU A 206 -25.45 -34.76 5.28
N LEU A 207 -25.82 -36.06 5.26
CA LEU A 207 -25.88 -36.88 4.04
C LEU A 207 -27.21 -36.75 3.28
N GLY A 208 -28.20 -36.06 3.87
CA GLY A 208 -29.57 -35.98 3.37
C GLY A 208 -30.37 -37.28 3.55
N ALA A 209 -29.91 -38.20 4.41
CA ALA A 209 -30.57 -39.47 4.71
C ALA A 209 -31.77 -39.30 5.64
N VAL A 210 -31.74 -38.32 6.53
CA VAL A 210 -32.87 -37.92 7.39
C VAL A 210 -33.13 -36.43 7.28
N ASN A 211 -34.36 -35.99 7.57
CA ASN A 211 -34.69 -34.58 7.68
C ASN A 211 -34.44 -34.03 9.11
N LYS A 212 -34.71 -32.74 9.34
CA LYS A 212 -34.56 -32.08 10.65
C LYS A 212 -35.39 -32.72 11.76
N GLN A 213 -36.49 -33.39 11.42
CA GLN A 213 -37.36 -34.14 12.32
C GLN A 213 -36.89 -35.60 12.50
N GLN A 214 -35.68 -35.96 12.04
CA GLN A 214 -35.09 -37.30 12.11
C GLN A 214 -35.86 -38.38 11.32
N ASN A 215 -36.75 -37.99 10.39
CA ASN A 215 -37.47 -38.91 9.53
C ASN A 215 -36.64 -39.29 8.30
N LEU A 216 -36.68 -40.58 7.94
CA LEU A 216 -35.96 -41.13 6.80
C LEU A 216 -36.46 -40.52 5.47
N THR A 217 -35.55 -39.96 4.68
CA THR A 217 -35.83 -39.41 3.34
C THR A 217 -35.77 -40.51 2.27
N ASP A 218 -36.15 -40.20 1.03
CA ASP A 218 -35.98 -41.14 -0.09
C ASP A 218 -34.51 -41.43 -0.39
N THR A 219 -33.63 -40.43 -0.18
CA THR A 219 -32.19 -40.65 -0.22
C THR A 219 -31.78 -41.62 0.89
N GLY A 220 -32.26 -41.43 2.11
CA GLY A 220 -31.98 -42.34 3.23
C GLY A 220 -32.43 -43.77 2.97
N ARG A 221 -33.62 -43.96 2.38
CA ARG A 221 -34.12 -45.27 1.95
C ARG A 221 -33.21 -45.94 0.91
N GLN A 222 -32.67 -45.18 -0.03
CA GLN A 222 -31.72 -45.70 -1.01
C GLN A 222 -30.37 -46.05 -0.38
N LEU A 223 -29.86 -45.20 0.52
CA LEU A 223 -28.61 -45.45 1.23
C LEU A 223 -28.67 -46.71 2.09
N ALA A 224 -29.78 -46.92 2.81
CA ALA A 224 -29.97 -48.09 3.67
C ALA A 224 -29.96 -49.43 2.91
N LYS A 225 -30.23 -49.41 1.60
CA LYS A 225 -30.16 -50.60 0.74
C LYS A 225 -28.73 -51.03 0.45
N LEU A 226 -27.71 -50.19 0.65
CA LEU A 226 -26.31 -50.51 0.34
C LEU A 226 -25.56 -50.98 1.61
N PRO A 227 -24.81 -52.10 1.57
CA PRO A 227 -24.18 -52.74 2.73
C PRO A 227 -22.79 -52.14 3.01
N ILE A 228 -22.71 -50.80 3.01
CA ILE A 228 -21.48 -50.03 3.17
C ILE A 228 -21.75 -48.80 4.04
N ASP A 229 -20.69 -48.12 4.47
CA ASP A 229 -20.81 -46.90 5.26
C ASP A 229 -21.72 -45.86 4.56
N PRO A 230 -22.65 -45.18 5.27
CA PRO A 230 -23.57 -44.22 4.68
C PRO A 230 -22.89 -43.10 3.87
N ARG A 231 -21.68 -42.68 4.22
CA ARG A 231 -20.92 -41.68 3.46
C ARG A 231 -20.51 -42.24 2.10
N ILE A 232 -19.99 -43.46 2.08
CA ILE A 232 -19.58 -44.14 0.84
C ILE A 232 -20.81 -44.43 -0.02
N ALA A 233 -21.91 -44.91 0.57
CA ALA A 233 -23.19 -45.08 -0.11
C ALA A 233 -23.67 -43.76 -0.76
N ARG A 234 -23.48 -42.62 -0.08
CA ARG A 234 -23.84 -41.30 -0.60
C ARG A 234 -23.02 -40.89 -1.82
N MET A 235 -21.74 -41.28 -1.87
CA MET A 235 -20.90 -41.10 -3.06
C MET A 235 -21.45 -41.90 -4.23
N VAL A 236 -21.81 -43.17 -4.02
CA VAL A 236 -22.37 -44.04 -5.06
C VAL A 236 -23.65 -43.44 -5.67
N LEU A 237 -24.58 -42.96 -4.82
CA LEU A 237 -25.80 -42.30 -5.31
C LEU A 237 -25.52 -40.97 -6.03
N ALA A 238 -24.48 -40.23 -5.62
CA ALA A 238 -24.06 -39.02 -6.31
C ALA A 238 -23.42 -39.33 -7.67
N GLY A 239 -22.68 -40.45 -7.78
CA GLY A 239 -22.05 -40.91 -9.01
C GLY A 239 -23.04 -41.14 -10.14
N GLN A 240 -24.25 -41.63 -9.84
CA GLN A 240 -25.32 -41.73 -10.83
C GLN A 240 -25.72 -40.35 -11.39
N LYS A 241 -25.86 -39.34 -10.52
CA LYS A 241 -26.34 -38.00 -10.90
C LYS A 241 -25.30 -37.20 -11.69
N LEU A 242 -24.02 -37.47 -11.43
CA LEU A 242 -22.88 -36.81 -12.07
C LEU A 242 -22.23 -37.67 -13.16
N ASN A 243 -22.90 -38.73 -13.61
CA ASN A 243 -22.44 -39.59 -14.71
C ASN A 243 -21.04 -40.21 -14.48
N CYS A 244 -20.71 -40.61 -13.25
CA CYS A 244 -19.42 -41.19 -12.86
C CYS A 244 -19.56 -42.44 -11.97
N LEU A 245 -20.68 -43.17 -12.11
CA LEU A 245 -20.99 -44.32 -11.25
C LEU A 245 -19.95 -45.44 -11.34
N THR A 246 -19.40 -45.72 -12.52
CA THR A 246 -18.41 -46.80 -12.73
C THR A 246 -17.15 -46.55 -11.91
N GLU A 247 -16.60 -45.34 -11.99
CA GLU A 247 -15.40 -44.93 -11.25
C GLU A 247 -15.68 -44.88 -9.75
N ILE A 248 -16.84 -44.38 -9.35
CA ILE A 248 -17.22 -44.30 -7.94
C ILE A 248 -17.45 -45.68 -7.33
N LEU A 249 -17.98 -46.67 -8.04
CA LEU A 249 -18.09 -48.05 -7.53
C LEU A 249 -16.71 -48.66 -7.23
N ILE A 250 -15.73 -48.42 -8.10
CA ILE A 250 -14.34 -48.87 -7.90
C ILE A 250 -13.74 -48.22 -6.66
N ILE A 251 -13.92 -46.90 -6.51
CA ILE A 251 -13.39 -46.17 -5.35
C ILE A 251 -14.12 -46.56 -4.07
N ALA A 252 -15.46 -46.64 -4.08
CA ALA A 252 -16.29 -47.00 -2.94
C ALA A 252 -15.96 -48.40 -2.39
N SER A 253 -15.77 -49.37 -3.29
CA SER A 253 -15.34 -50.71 -2.91
C SER A 253 -13.91 -50.73 -2.34
N ALA A 254 -13.01 -49.88 -2.85
CA ALA A 254 -11.64 -49.74 -2.31
C ALA A 254 -11.65 -49.17 -0.88
N LEU A 255 -12.49 -48.17 -0.63
CA LEU A 255 -12.64 -47.53 0.68
C LEU A 255 -13.31 -48.45 1.72
N SER A 256 -13.98 -49.51 1.27
CA SER A 256 -14.68 -50.46 2.14
C SER A 256 -13.80 -51.62 2.62
N ILE A 257 -12.55 -51.72 2.13
CA ILE A 257 -11.61 -52.78 2.48
C ILE A 257 -10.30 -52.19 3.02
N GLN A 258 -9.43 -53.06 3.55
CA GLN A 258 -8.06 -52.65 3.87
C GLN A 258 -7.25 -52.40 2.59
N ASP A 259 -6.37 -51.38 2.61
CA ASP A 259 -5.54 -51.03 1.45
C ASP A 259 -4.76 -52.25 0.90
N PRO A 260 -4.89 -52.58 -0.40
CA PRO A 260 -4.22 -53.71 -1.01
C PRO A 260 -2.70 -53.50 -1.18
N ARG A 261 -2.20 -52.27 -1.05
CA ARG A 261 -0.76 -51.96 -1.14
C ARG A 261 -0.05 -52.35 0.15
N GLU A 262 1.03 -53.12 0.01
CA GLU A 262 1.88 -53.54 1.12
C GLU A 262 3.14 -52.67 1.15
N ARG A 263 3.50 -52.14 2.32
CA ARG A 263 4.73 -51.34 2.48
C ARG A 263 5.60 -51.92 3.60
N PRO A 264 6.30 -53.05 3.35
CA PRO A 264 7.17 -53.68 4.34
C PRO A 264 8.28 -52.74 4.81
N MET A 265 8.67 -52.82 6.08
CA MET A 265 9.65 -51.90 6.68
C MET A 265 11.05 -52.04 6.08
N ASP A 266 11.47 -53.26 5.76
CA ASP A 266 12.75 -53.62 5.15
C ASP A 266 12.82 -53.24 3.66
N LYS A 267 11.68 -53.04 3.01
CA LYS A 267 11.56 -52.77 1.56
C LYS A 267 10.73 -51.52 1.26
N GLN A 268 10.71 -50.54 2.17
CA GLN A 268 9.87 -49.34 2.00
C GLN A 268 10.16 -48.61 0.70
N GLN A 269 11.43 -48.42 0.36
CA GLN A 269 11.84 -47.69 -0.84
C GLN A 269 11.40 -48.43 -2.12
N ALA A 270 11.61 -49.75 -2.17
CA ALA A 270 11.19 -50.58 -3.30
C ALA A 270 9.65 -50.62 -3.44
N ALA A 271 8.92 -50.68 -2.33
CA ALA A 271 7.46 -50.59 -2.33
C ALA A 271 6.96 -49.23 -2.81
N ASP A 272 7.55 -48.14 -2.32
CA ASP A 272 7.21 -46.77 -2.72
C ASP A 272 7.48 -46.54 -4.22
N GLU A 273 8.58 -47.10 -4.75
CA GLU A 273 8.91 -47.08 -6.16
C GLU A 273 7.92 -47.92 -7.00
N ALA A 274 7.59 -49.13 -6.57
CA ALA A 274 6.60 -49.97 -7.24
C ALA A 274 5.21 -49.30 -7.29
N HIS A 275 4.78 -48.67 -6.18
CA HIS A 275 3.49 -48.00 -6.07
C HIS A 275 3.45 -46.62 -6.73
N SER A 276 4.61 -46.02 -7.05
CA SER A 276 4.69 -44.73 -7.73
C SER A 276 3.91 -44.69 -9.04
N LYS A 277 3.85 -45.83 -9.74
CA LYS A 277 3.12 -46.04 -11.01
C LYS A 277 1.62 -45.78 -10.90
N TYR A 278 1.06 -45.88 -9.69
CA TYR A 278 -0.36 -45.64 -9.42
C TYR A 278 -0.61 -44.26 -8.85
N LYS A 279 0.42 -43.52 -8.46
CA LYS A 279 0.23 -42.20 -7.86
C LYS A 279 -0.40 -41.24 -8.87
N ASP A 280 -1.22 -40.36 -8.35
CA ASP A 280 -1.71 -39.20 -9.07
C ASP A 280 -1.33 -37.97 -8.27
N GLU A 281 -0.81 -36.95 -8.96
CA GLU A 281 -0.36 -35.73 -8.29
C GLU A 281 -1.51 -34.90 -7.71
N ARG A 282 -2.75 -35.17 -8.16
CA ARG A 282 -3.95 -34.42 -7.78
C ARG A 282 -4.89 -35.23 -6.89
N SER A 283 -4.83 -36.56 -6.86
CA SER A 283 -5.81 -37.37 -6.14
C SER A 283 -5.37 -38.79 -5.77
N ASP A 284 -5.32 -39.10 -4.48
CA ASP A 284 -5.11 -40.48 -4.02
C ASP A 284 -6.29 -41.41 -4.40
N PHE A 285 -7.49 -40.87 -4.64
CA PHE A 285 -8.64 -41.68 -5.10
C PHE A 285 -8.43 -42.20 -6.53
N LEU A 286 -7.84 -41.39 -7.40
CA LEU A 286 -7.50 -41.82 -8.76
C LEU A 286 -6.40 -42.88 -8.77
N ALA A 287 -5.59 -42.99 -7.71
CA ALA A 287 -4.63 -44.07 -7.58
C ALA A 287 -5.32 -45.44 -7.48
N TYR A 288 -6.51 -45.51 -6.90
CA TYR A 288 -7.32 -46.73 -6.91
C TYR A 288 -7.81 -47.06 -8.32
N LEU A 289 -8.28 -46.09 -9.11
CA LEU A 289 -8.67 -46.35 -10.50
C LEU A 289 -7.50 -46.88 -11.34
N LYS A 290 -6.32 -46.26 -11.22
CA LYS A 290 -5.10 -46.71 -11.92
C LYS A 290 -4.70 -48.13 -11.52
N LEU A 291 -4.69 -48.42 -10.21
CA LEU A 291 -4.37 -49.74 -9.69
C LEU A 291 -5.39 -50.80 -10.13
N TRP A 292 -6.68 -50.47 -10.09
CA TRP A 292 -7.78 -51.34 -10.51
C TRP A 292 -7.65 -51.72 -11.99
N ASN A 293 -7.45 -50.73 -12.87
CA ASN A 293 -7.30 -50.95 -14.29
C ASN A 293 -6.08 -51.82 -14.60
N LEU A 294 -4.94 -51.54 -13.97
CA LEU A 294 -3.74 -52.35 -14.16
C LEU A 294 -3.95 -53.79 -13.65
N TYR A 295 -4.56 -53.97 -12.48
CA TYR A 295 -4.82 -55.29 -11.95
C TYR A 295 -5.72 -56.11 -12.88
N HIS A 296 -6.78 -55.50 -13.43
CA HIS A 296 -7.69 -56.17 -14.35
C HIS A 296 -7.04 -56.46 -15.72
N ASP A 297 -6.19 -55.56 -16.22
CA ASP A 297 -5.33 -55.82 -17.39
C ASP A 297 -4.45 -57.06 -17.16
N LYS A 298 -3.71 -57.09 -16.05
CA LYS A 298 -2.85 -58.25 -15.72
C LYS A 298 -3.65 -59.52 -15.45
N LYS A 299 -4.82 -59.43 -14.82
CA LYS A 299 -5.71 -60.58 -14.59
C LYS A 299 -6.22 -61.20 -15.89
N LYS A 300 -6.45 -60.39 -16.94
CA LYS A 300 -6.83 -60.90 -18.27
C LYS A 300 -5.70 -61.65 -18.97
N HIS A 301 -4.46 -61.20 -18.82
CA HIS A 301 -3.30 -61.72 -19.56
C HIS A 301 -2.45 -62.76 -18.81
N LEU A 302 -2.54 -62.82 -17.47
CA LEU A 302 -1.73 -63.74 -16.65
C LEU A 302 -2.56 -64.89 -16.10
N THR A 303 -1.96 -66.08 -16.03
CA THR A 303 -2.52 -67.18 -15.24
C THR A 303 -2.53 -66.83 -13.75
N GLN A 304 -3.39 -67.46 -12.96
CA GLN A 304 -3.56 -67.14 -11.53
C GLN A 304 -2.23 -67.21 -10.74
N ASN A 305 -1.38 -68.20 -11.01
CA ASN A 305 -0.07 -68.33 -10.37
C ASN A 305 0.88 -67.20 -10.76
N LYS A 306 0.90 -66.82 -12.05
CA LYS A 306 1.69 -65.66 -12.53
C LYS A 306 1.16 -64.35 -11.97
N LEU A 307 -0.15 -64.20 -11.82
CA LEU A 307 -0.78 -63.03 -11.21
C LEU A 307 -0.45 -62.91 -9.72
N ARG A 308 -0.48 -64.02 -8.96
CA ARG A 308 -0.04 -64.02 -7.55
C ARG A 308 1.44 -63.63 -7.42
N LYS A 309 2.29 -64.16 -8.31
CA LYS A 309 3.71 -63.80 -8.36
C LYS A 309 3.89 -62.30 -8.67
N TYR A 310 3.16 -61.78 -9.66
CA TYR A 310 3.16 -60.36 -10.03
C TYR A 310 2.75 -59.47 -8.84
N CYS A 311 1.65 -59.78 -8.17
CA CYS A 311 1.21 -59.04 -6.98
C CYS A 311 2.31 -58.99 -5.91
N ARG A 312 2.96 -60.13 -5.62
CA ARG A 312 4.06 -60.20 -4.65
C ARG A 312 5.27 -59.36 -5.06
N GLU A 313 5.67 -59.39 -6.34
CA GLU A 313 6.80 -58.62 -6.87
C GLU A 313 6.54 -57.10 -6.86
N HIS A 314 5.27 -56.70 -6.94
CA HIS A 314 4.84 -55.30 -6.90
C HIS A 314 4.31 -54.83 -5.55
N PHE A 315 4.55 -55.60 -4.47
CA PHE A 315 4.11 -55.27 -3.11
C PHE A 315 2.59 -55.02 -3.02
N LEU A 316 1.81 -55.92 -3.61
CA LEU A 316 0.35 -55.91 -3.59
C LEU A 316 -0.18 -57.21 -2.96
N SER A 317 -1.14 -57.08 -2.06
CA SER A 317 -1.83 -58.21 -1.45
C SER A 317 -2.84 -58.81 -2.43
N PHE A 318 -2.55 -60.00 -2.95
CA PHE A 318 -3.46 -60.71 -3.86
C PHE A 318 -4.84 -60.98 -3.23
N ILE A 319 -4.87 -61.25 -1.91
CA ILE A 319 -6.13 -61.54 -1.19
C ILE A 319 -7.00 -60.28 -1.13
N ARG A 320 -6.44 -59.13 -0.73
CA ARG A 320 -7.18 -57.86 -0.67
C ARG A 320 -7.60 -57.36 -2.05
N LEU A 321 -6.80 -57.60 -3.09
CA LEU A 321 -7.21 -57.29 -4.47
C LEU A 321 -8.41 -58.14 -4.94
N ARG A 322 -8.46 -59.41 -4.52
CA ARG A 322 -9.63 -60.26 -4.78
C ARG A 322 -10.84 -59.78 -3.98
N GLU A 323 -10.66 -59.50 -2.69
CA GLU A 323 -11.71 -58.95 -1.83
C GLU A 323 -12.29 -57.65 -2.41
N TRP A 324 -11.43 -56.74 -2.88
CA TRP A 324 -11.85 -55.52 -3.58
C TRP A 324 -12.74 -55.84 -4.78
N HIS A 325 -12.34 -56.81 -5.60
CA HIS A 325 -13.11 -57.25 -6.76
C HIS A 325 -14.48 -57.82 -6.36
N ASP A 326 -14.52 -58.64 -5.31
CA ASP A 326 -15.73 -59.26 -4.81
C ASP A 326 -16.72 -58.21 -4.27
N ILE A 327 -16.25 -57.25 -3.47
CA ILE A 327 -17.06 -56.12 -2.95
C ILE A 327 -17.58 -55.25 -4.11
N HIS A 328 -16.73 -54.95 -5.09
CA HIS A 328 -17.16 -54.20 -6.27
C HIS A 328 -18.28 -54.92 -7.03
N GLN A 329 -18.17 -56.24 -7.23
CA GLN A 329 -19.23 -57.03 -7.89
C GLN A 329 -20.53 -57.02 -7.08
N GLN A 330 -20.46 -57.18 -5.76
CA GLN A 330 -21.64 -57.10 -4.89
C GLN A 330 -22.34 -55.74 -5.00
N LEU A 331 -21.58 -54.65 -4.88
CA LEU A 331 -22.11 -53.30 -5.02
C LEU A 331 -22.68 -53.07 -6.42
N HIS A 332 -22.00 -53.50 -7.48
CA HIS A 332 -22.47 -53.37 -8.86
C HIS A 332 -23.83 -54.06 -9.07
N VAL A 333 -23.97 -55.31 -8.59
CA VAL A 333 -25.24 -56.04 -8.66
C VAL A 333 -26.35 -55.28 -7.94
N GLN A 334 -26.06 -54.77 -6.74
CA GLN A 334 -27.04 -54.10 -5.91
C GLN A 334 -27.49 -52.75 -6.48
N VAL A 335 -26.57 -51.93 -6.99
CA VAL A 335 -26.94 -50.66 -7.65
C VAL A 335 -27.73 -50.89 -8.93
N THR A 336 -27.42 -51.96 -9.67
CA THR A 336 -28.18 -52.36 -10.87
C THR A 336 -29.60 -52.79 -10.50
N GLN A 337 -29.77 -53.57 -9.42
CA GLN A 337 -31.09 -53.94 -8.89
C GLN A 337 -31.89 -52.73 -8.39
N MET A 338 -31.21 -51.67 -7.94
CA MET A 338 -31.81 -50.39 -7.59
C MET A 338 -32.18 -49.53 -8.81
N GLY A 339 -31.88 -49.98 -10.02
CA GLY A 339 -32.15 -49.27 -11.28
C GLY A 339 -31.11 -48.22 -11.67
N LEU A 340 -29.96 -48.18 -10.98
CA LEU A 340 -28.85 -47.28 -11.30
C LEU A 340 -28.04 -47.88 -12.47
N LYS A 341 -27.56 -47.02 -13.37
CA LYS A 341 -26.90 -47.42 -14.61
C LYS A 341 -25.47 -46.86 -14.66
N PRO A 342 -24.45 -47.71 -14.92
CA PRO A 342 -23.09 -47.26 -15.18
C PRO A 342 -23.03 -46.22 -16.32
N ASN A 343 -22.10 -45.27 -16.21
CA ASN A 343 -21.81 -44.29 -17.24
C ASN A 343 -21.22 -44.95 -18.50
N GLN A 344 -21.58 -44.42 -19.68
CA GLN A 344 -21.09 -44.91 -20.97
C GLN A 344 -19.76 -44.28 -21.39
N VAL A 345 -19.54 -43.04 -20.99
CA VAL A 345 -18.31 -42.28 -21.23
C VAL A 345 -17.54 -42.21 -19.92
N THR A 346 -16.21 -42.33 -19.99
CA THR A 346 -15.31 -42.19 -18.84
C THR A 346 -15.51 -40.82 -18.19
N ALA A 347 -15.69 -40.81 -16.87
CA ALA A 347 -15.93 -39.58 -16.14
C ALA A 347 -14.69 -38.69 -16.03
N GLU A 348 -14.91 -37.39 -16.00
CA GLU A 348 -13.86 -36.41 -15.80
C GLU A 348 -13.48 -36.25 -14.32
N TYR A 349 -12.34 -35.59 -14.08
CA TYR A 349 -11.84 -35.34 -12.73
C TYR A 349 -12.89 -34.66 -11.84
N GLN A 350 -13.54 -33.61 -12.35
CA GLN A 350 -14.51 -32.85 -11.57
C GLN A 350 -15.73 -33.68 -11.18
N GLU A 351 -16.30 -34.46 -12.10
CA GLU A 351 -17.49 -35.29 -11.87
C GLU A 351 -17.24 -36.31 -10.76
N ILE A 352 -16.09 -37.01 -10.81
CA ILE A 352 -15.70 -37.99 -9.79
C ILE A 352 -15.56 -37.30 -8.43
N HIS A 353 -14.87 -36.14 -8.38
CA HIS A 353 -14.56 -35.51 -7.10
C HIS A 353 -15.78 -34.80 -6.49
N GLN A 354 -16.71 -34.29 -7.30
CA GLN A 354 -18.01 -33.81 -6.83
C GLN A 354 -18.89 -34.93 -6.27
N ALA A 355 -18.85 -36.13 -6.86
CA ALA A 355 -19.55 -37.29 -6.31
C ALA A 355 -18.95 -37.74 -4.98
N LEU A 356 -17.61 -37.76 -4.86
CA LEU A 356 -16.93 -38.03 -3.59
C LEU A 356 -17.26 -36.98 -2.51
N LEU A 357 -17.29 -35.70 -2.87
CA LEU A 357 -17.64 -34.60 -1.96
C LEU A 357 -18.99 -34.80 -1.30
N ALA A 358 -19.97 -35.39 -2.00
CA ALA A 358 -21.30 -35.64 -1.44
C ALA A 358 -21.30 -36.52 -0.16
N GLY A 359 -20.30 -37.39 0.03
CA GLY A 359 -20.10 -38.15 1.27
C GLY A 359 -19.06 -37.54 2.22
N LEU A 360 -18.24 -36.61 1.73
CA LEU A 360 -17.04 -36.10 2.39
C LEU A 360 -17.08 -34.60 2.72
N LEU A 361 -18.25 -33.96 2.69
CA LEU A 361 -18.43 -32.53 3.03
C LEU A 361 -17.83 -32.15 4.40
N SER A 362 -17.82 -33.06 5.37
CA SER A 362 -17.20 -32.82 6.68
C SER A 362 -15.67 -32.94 6.68
N ASN A 363 -15.09 -33.50 5.63
CA ASN A 363 -13.67 -33.86 5.54
C ASN A 363 -12.92 -32.99 4.52
N ILE A 364 -13.42 -31.78 4.28
CA ILE A 364 -12.73 -30.76 3.49
C ILE A 364 -11.82 -29.91 4.37
N ALA A 365 -10.76 -29.37 3.77
CA ALA A 365 -9.87 -28.45 4.44
C ALA A 365 -9.19 -27.48 3.46
N VAL A 366 -8.87 -26.29 3.97
CA VAL A 366 -8.11 -25.26 3.27
C VAL A 366 -6.73 -25.10 3.90
N LYS A 367 -5.72 -24.91 3.08
CA LYS A 367 -4.33 -24.71 3.51
C LYS A 367 -4.21 -23.38 4.25
N ALA A 368 -3.75 -23.43 5.49
CA ALA A 368 -3.54 -22.25 6.34
C ALA A 368 -2.05 -21.84 6.41
N ASP A 369 -1.15 -22.83 6.42
CA ASP A 369 0.30 -22.62 6.41
C ASP A 369 0.98 -23.67 5.48
N LYS A 370 2.32 -23.65 5.33
CA LYS A 370 3.08 -24.51 4.40
C LYS A 370 2.69 -25.99 4.45
N LYS A 371 2.45 -26.54 5.64
CA LYS A 371 2.06 -27.96 5.84
C LYS A 371 0.79 -28.17 6.66
N GLU A 372 0.17 -27.11 7.19
CA GLU A 372 -1.02 -27.18 8.03
C GLU A 372 -2.28 -26.75 7.26
N TYR A 373 -3.36 -27.49 7.46
CA TYR A 373 -4.68 -27.23 6.91
C TYR A 373 -5.68 -26.96 8.02
N THR A 374 -6.63 -26.07 7.74
CA THR A 374 -7.81 -25.83 8.57
C THR A 374 -9.01 -26.50 7.91
N GLY A 375 -9.54 -27.52 8.57
CA GLY A 375 -10.73 -28.26 8.17
C GLY A 375 -12.02 -27.68 8.73
N THR A 376 -13.12 -28.35 8.44
CA THR A 376 -14.42 -28.03 9.06
C THR A 376 -14.31 -28.04 10.59
N ARG A 377 -15.12 -27.21 11.26
CA ARG A 377 -15.12 -27.07 12.73
C ARG A 377 -13.76 -26.59 13.28
N ASN A 378 -12.99 -25.86 12.47
CA ASN A 378 -11.66 -25.33 12.79
C ASN A 378 -10.62 -26.40 13.18
N LEU A 379 -10.76 -27.62 12.66
CA LEU A 379 -9.80 -28.69 12.92
C LEU A 379 -8.47 -28.40 12.23
N LYS A 380 -7.36 -28.44 12.97
CA LYS A 380 -6.02 -28.38 12.43
C LYS A 380 -5.55 -29.77 12.02
N LEU A 381 -5.15 -29.93 10.76
CA LEU A 381 -4.76 -31.24 10.22
C LEU A 381 -3.62 -31.14 9.20
N HIS A 382 -2.99 -32.29 8.95
CA HIS A 382 -1.91 -32.42 7.97
C HIS A 382 -2.21 -33.53 6.97
N ILE A 383 -1.73 -33.38 5.73
CA ILE A 383 -1.77 -34.48 4.75
C ILE A 383 -0.85 -35.61 5.23
N PHE A 384 -1.35 -36.84 5.26
CA PHE A 384 -0.57 -38.01 5.63
C PHE A 384 0.66 -38.18 4.72
N PRO A 385 1.88 -38.43 5.25
CA PRO A 385 3.11 -38.51 4.44
C PRO A 385 3.11 -39.51 3.28
N GLY A 386 2.28 -40.57 3.38
CA GLY A 386 2.13 -41.55 2.30
C GLY A 386 1.30 -41.09 1.10
N SER A 387 0.62 -39.93 1.18
CA SER A 387 -0.18 -39.37 0.09
C SER A 387 0.71 -38.83 -1.04
N GLY A 388 0.26 -38.94 -2.29
CA GLY A 388 0.90 -38.30 -3.44
C GLY A 388 0.93 -36.76 -3.31
N LEU A 389 0.00 -36.19 -2.53
CA LEU A 389 -0.17 -34.75 -2.37
C LEU A 389 0.65 -34.16 -1.21
N HIS A 390 1.33 -34.98 -0.40
CA HIS A 390 2.00 -34.52 0.82
C HIS A 390 3.06 -33.43 0.58
N LYS A 391 3.82 -33.53 -0.52
CA LYS A 391 4.91 -32.58 -0.82
C LYS A 391 4.39 -31.22 -1.31
N LYS A 392 3.54 -31.22 -2.35
CA LYS A 392 3.05 -30.00 -3.00
C LYS A 392 1.91 -29.35 -2.20
N GLY A 393 0.97 -30.16 -1.70
CA GLY A 393 -0.17 -29.75 -0.88
C GLY A 393 -1.02 -28.65 -1.53
N PRO A 394 -2.11 -28.97 -2.24
CA PRO A 394 -2.95 -27.95 -2.89
C PRO A 394 -3.68 -27.08 -1.87
N LYS A 395 -4.22 -25.93 -2.31
CA LYS A 395 -4.93 -24.98 -1.43
C LYS A 395 -6.16 -25.58 -0.77
N TRP A 396 -6.97 -26.30 -1.52
CA TRP A 396 -8.17 -26.98 -1.02
C TRP A 396 -8.04 -28.48 -1.21
N ILE A 397 -8.44 -29.22 -0.18
CA ILE A 397 -8.45 -30.68 -0.19
C ILE A 397 -9.76 -31.24 0.34
N MET A 398 -10.08 -32.45 -0.12
CA MET A 398 -10.95 -33.38 0.61
C MET A 398 -10.16 -34.63 1.00
N ALA A 399 -10.59 -35.29 2.07
CA ALA A 399 -10.00 -36.54 2.54
C ALA A 399 -11.07 -37.62 2.77
N ALA A 400 -10.76 -38.87 2.47
CA ALA A 400 -11.67 -39.98 2.80
C ALA A 400 -11.79 -40.14 4.32
N GLU A 401 -10.67 -40.01 5.03
CA GLU A 401 -10.60 -40.24 6.48
C GLU A 401 -9.75 -39.19 7.19
N LEU A 402 -10.18 -38.86 8.42
CA LEU A 402 -9.43 -38.04 9.36
C LEU A 402 -9.09 -38.90 10.59
N VAL A 403 -7.79 -39.18 10.78
CA VAL A 403 -7.30 -40.09 11.82
C VAL A 403 -6.28 -39.39 12.72
N GLU A 404 -6.51 -39.47 14.03
CA GLU A 404 -5.62 -38.92 15.05
C GLU A 404 -4.77 -40.02 15.68
N THR A 405 -3.45 -39.90 15.56
CA THR A 405 -2.46 -40.81 16.19
C THR A 405 -1.59 -40.06 17.20
N GLY A 406 -0.95 -38.99 16.77
CA GLY A 406 -0.29 -37.96 17.61
C GLY A 406 -0.55 -36.53 17.12
N ARG A 407 -0.85 -36.38 15.83
CA ARG A 407 -1.52 -35.24 15.23
C ARG A 407 -2.64 -35.73 14.33
N LEU A 408 -3.56 -34.84 13.95
CA LEU A 408 -4.65 -35.18 13.06
C LEU A 408 -4.15 -35.24 11.61
N TYR A 409 -4.33 -36.39 10.95
CA TYR A 409 -3.95 -36.59 9.56
C TYR A 409 -5.15 -36.82 8.66
N ALA A 410 -5.15 -36.15 7.50
CA ALA A 410 -5.98 -36.49 6.36
C ALA A 410 -5.35 -37.62 5.55
N ARG A 411 -6.11 -38.69 5.35
CA ARG A 411 -5.70 -39.87 4.56
C ARG A 411 -6.60 -40.00 3.32
N ILE A 412 -5.99 -40.46 2.23
CA ILE A 412 -6.62 -40.58 0.90
C ILE A 412 -7.19 -39.22 0.49
N VAL A 413 -6.30 -38.36 -0.01
CA VAL A 413 -6.55 -36.93 -0.20
C VAL A 413 -6.66 -36.61 -1.69
N ALA A 414 -7.54 -35.67 -2.03
CA ALA A 414 -7.58 -35.08 -3.36
C ALA A 414 -7.70 -33.57 -3.34
N LYS A 415 -7.17 -32.93 -4.39
CA LYS A 415 -7.42 -31.53 -4.70
C LYS A 415 -8.90 -31.34 -5.05
N ILE A 416 -9.51 -30.29 -4.51
CA ILE A 416 -10.84 -29.83 -4.91
C ILE A 416 -10.78 -28.33 -5.19
N GLU A 417 -11.79 -27.81 -5.88
CA GLU A 417 -12.01 -26.38 -6.00
C GLU A 417 -13.19 -25.93 -5.12
N PRO A 418 -13.14 -24.74 -4.51
CA PRO A 418 -14.15 -24.30 -3.54
C PRO A 418 -15.53 -24.13 -4.17
N GLU A 419 -15.63 -23.81 -5.46
CA GLU A 419 -16.91 -23.64 -6.16
C GLU A 419 -17.70 -24.95 -6.27
N TRP A 420 -17.03 -26.10 -6.11
CA TRP A 420 -17.67 -27.41 -6.12
C TRP A 420 -18.43 -27.69 -4.81
N ILE A 421 -18.08 -27.00 -3.73
CA ILE A 421 -18.57 -27.32 -2.38
C ILE A 421 -19.99 -26.82 -2.18
N GLU A 422 -20.28 -25.56 -2.53
CA GLU A 422 -21.59 -24.93 -2.30
C GLU A 422 -22.75 -25.68 -3.01
N PRO A 423 -22.65 -26.05 -4.31
CA PRO A 423 -23.73 -26.78 -4.99
C PRO A 423 -23.99 -28.19 -4.43
N VAL A 424 -22.96 -28.82 -3.87
CA VAL A 424 -23.07 -30.15 -3.23
C VAL A 424 -23.64 -30.03 -1.81
N ALA A 425 -23.24 -28.99 -1.07
CA ALA A 425 -23.67 -28.75 0.30
C ALA A 425 -25.11 -28.23 0.41
N ARG A 426 -25.61 -27.46 -0.58
CA ARG A 426 -27.00 -26.95 -0.63
C ARG A 426 -27.43 -26.31 0.70
N ASP A 427 -28.42 -26.86 1.38
CA ASP A 427 -28.99 -26.32 2.61
C ASP A 427 -28.06 -26.40 3.84
N LEU A 428 -26.90 -27.06 3.69
CA LEU A 428 -25.91 -27.20 4.76
C LEU A 428 -25.01 -25.96 4.90
N VAL A 429 -25.00 -25.07 3.90
CA VAL A 429 -24.22 -23.82 3.98
C VAL A 429 -24.94 -22.79 4.85
N ARG A 430 -24.14 -21.96 5.53
CA ARG A 430 -24.63 -20.76 6.21
C ARG A 430 -24.17 -19.54 5.45
N LYS A 431 -25.12 -18.68 5.12
CA LYS A 431 -24.92 -17.43 4.40
C LYS A 431 -25.00 -16.29 5.39
N GLN A 432 -24.06 -15.37 5.33
CA GLN A 432 -24.03 -14.13 6.08
C GLN A 432 -23.89 -12.99 5.08
N TYR A 433 -24.62 -11.91 5.32
CA TYR A 433 -24.63 -10.72 4.47
C TYR A 433 -24.04 -9.56 5.26
N SER A 434 -23.22 -8.75 4.60
CA SER A 434 -22.55 -7.59 5.20
C SER A 434 -22.50 -6.44 4.21
N ASP A 435 -22.38 -5.22 4.74
CA ASP A 435 -22.19 -3.99 3.96
C ASP A 435 -23.23 -3.81 2.84
N PRO A 436 -24.53 -3.78 3.18
CA PRO A 436 -25.56 -3.45 2.21
C PRO A 436 -25.44 -1.96 1.84
N HIS A 437 -25.25 -1.68 0.56
CA HIS A 437 -25.07 -0.32 0.05
C HIS A 437 -25.66 -0.16 -1.35
N TRP A 438 -25.93 1.08 -1.75
CA TRP A 438 -26.39 1.39 -3.09
C TRP A 438 -25.25 1.37 -4.10
N GLU A 439 -25.49 0.80 -5.28
CA GLU A 439 -24.58 0.91 -6.41
C GLU A 439 -25.22 1.63 -7.60
N LYS A 440 -24.63 2.77 -7.97
CA LYS A 440 -25.12 3.70 -8.99
C LYS A 440 -25.28 3.10 -10.39
N LYS A 441 -24.32 2.29 -10.85
CA LYS A 441 -24.31 1.68 -12.20
C LYS A 441 -25.41 0.63 -12.41
N PRO A 442 -25.53 -0.41 -11.57
CA PRO A 442 -26.62 -1.39 -11.68
C PRO A 442 -27.95 -0.84 -11.13
N ALA A 443 -27.94 0.30 -10.43
CA ALA A 443 -29.09 0.92 -9.78
C ALA A 443 -29.85 -0.05 -8.87
N GLN A 444 -29.13 -0.71 -7.97
CA GLN A 444 -29.70 -1.66 -7.01
C GLN A 444 -28.87 -1.67 -5.71
N VAL A 445 -29.51 -2.08 -4.61
CA VAL A 445 -28.80 -2.36 -3.36
C VAL A 445 -28.06 -3.68 -3.49
N VAL A 446 -26.77 -3.62 -3.23
CA VAL A 446 -25.86 -4.75 -3.23
C VAL A 446 -25.39 -5.02 -1.81
N ALA A 447 -25.01 -6.26 -1.54
CA ALA A 447 -24.32 -6.63 -0.30
C ALA A 447 -23.25 -7.67 -0.61
N PHE A 448 -22.35 -7.86 0.35
CA PHE A 448 -21.37 -8.93 0.28
C PHE A 448 -21.86 -10.15 1.06
N GLU A 449 -21.86 -11.29 0.40
CA GLU A 449 -22.22 -12.58 0.95
C GLU A 449 -20.97 -13.38 1.30
N GLN A 450 -20.89 -13.82 2.55
CA GLN A 450 -19.96 -14.85 3.00
C GLN A 450 -20.72 -16.17 3.16
N VAL A 451 -20.21 -17.23 2.53
CA VAL A 451 -20.77 -18.58 2.63
C VAL A 451 -19.80 -19.47 3.41
N SER A 452 -20.31 -20.13 4.44
CA SER A 452 -19.54 -21.05 5.27
C SER A 452 -20.19 -22.43 5.34
N LEU A 453 -19.37 -23.48 5.40
CA LEU A 453 -19.81 -24.86 5.60
C LEU A 453 -19.19 -25.39 6.89
N TYR A 454 -20.01 -25.74 7.88
CA TYR A 454 -19.57 -26.23 9.19
C TYR A 454 -18.49 -25.35 9.87
N GLY A 455 -18.63 -24.02 9.73
CA GLY A 455 -17.70 -23.03 10.28
C GLY A 455 -16.46 -22.75 9.41
N LEU A 456 -16.28 -23.45 8.29
CA LEU A 456 -15.21 -23.17 7.34
C LEU A 456 -15.73 -22.22 6.23
N PRO A 457 -15.15 -21.02 6.04
CA PRO A 457 -15.51 -20.12 4.94
C PRO A 457 -15.15 -20.76 3.59
N ILE A 458 -16.15 -20.99 2.74
CA ILE A 458 -15.96 -21.55 1.39
C ILE A 458 -16.03 -20.44 0.33
N VAL A 459 -16.85 -19.43 0.57
CA VAL A 459 -16.89 -18.18 -0.21
C VAL A 459 -16.68 -17.05 0.78
N ALA A 460 -15.54 -16.36 0.66
CA ALA A 460 -15.20 -15.29 1.60
C ALA A 460 -16.00 -14.01 1.32
N HIS A 461 -16.19 -13.69 0.04
CA HIS A 461 -16.77 -12.41 -0.37
C HIS A 461 -17.36 -12.52 -1.78
N ARG A 462 -18.69 -12.64 -1.86
CA ARG A 462 -19.43 -12.65 -3.12
C ARG A 462 -20.40 -11.48 -3.15
N ARG A 463 -20.26 -10.63 -4.17
CA ARG A 463 -21.20 -9.55 -4.44
C ARG A 463 -22.53 -10.11 -4.91
N ILE A 464 -23.62 -9.70 -4.28
CA ILE A 464 -24.97 -10.15 -4.63
C ILE A 464 -26.00 -9.01 -4.61
N HIS A 465 -27.13 -9.24 -5.28
CA HIS A 465 -28.30 -8.36 -5.20
C HIS A 465 -29.00 -8.58 -3.85
N PHE A 466 -29.04 -7.55 -3.02
CA PHE A 466 -29.53 -7.63 -1.64
C PHE A 466 -31.05 -7.40 -1.53
N GLY A 467 -31.65 -6.71 -2.51
CA GLY A 467 -33.09 -6.41 -2.56
C GLY A 467 -34.03 -7.58 -2.22
N PRO A 468 -33.86 -8.80 -2.80
CA PRO A 468 -34.72 -9.94 -2.50
C PRO A 468 -34.48 -10.60 -1.13
N ILE A 469 -33.38 -10.27 -0.46
CA ILE A 469 -32.96 -10.88 0.81
C ILE A 469 -33.52 -10.09 1.98
N ASP A 470 -33.36 -8.76 1.94
CA ASP A 470 -33.95 -7.85 2.91
C ASP A 470 -34.53 -6.62 2.19
N GLN A 471 -35.84 -6.66 1.96
CA GLN A 471 -36.56 -5.61 1.25
C GLN A 471 -36.65 -4.33 2.08
N ALA A 472 -36.77 -4.43 3.40
CA ALA A 472 -36.95 -3.27 4.27
C ALA A 472 -35.67 -2.43 4.29
N MET A 473 -34.53 -3.07 4.56
CA MET A 473 -33.24 -2.40 4.56
C MET A 473 -32.87 -1.85 3.18
N SER A 474 -33.15 -2.62 2.11
CA SER A 474 -32.87 -2.19 0.75
C SER A 474 -33.72 -0.99 0.31
N TYR A 475 -34.97 -0.89 0.80
CA TYR A 475 -35.83 0.26 0.53
C TYR A 475 -35.28 1.54 1.18
N GLU A 476 -34.82 1.47 2.43
CA GLU A 476 -34.24 2.63 3.12
C GLU A 476 -32.95 3.10 2.46
N ILE A 477 -32.04 2.17 2.13
CA ILE A 477 -30.79 2.47 1.42
C ILE A 477 -31.08 3.08 0.05
N PHE A 478 -32.06 2.53 -0.69
CA PHE A 478 -32.45 3.09 -1.98
C PHE A 478 -32.89 4.55 -1.86
N ILE A 479 -33.74 4.90 -0.89
CA ILE A 479 -34.18 6.29 -0.74
C ILE A 479 -33.02 7.19 -0.33
N ARG A 480 -32.26 6.83 0.71
CA ARG A 480 -31.18 7.68 1.23
C ARG A 480 -30.08 7.90 0.20
N ASP A 481 -29.55 6.82 -0.37
CA ASP A 481 -28.37 6.95 -1.23
C ASP A 481 -28.80 7.37 -2.65
N ALA A 482 -29.81 6.71 -3.23
CA ALA A 482 -30.16 6.96 -4.63
C ALA A 482 -30.93 8.27 -4.84
N LEU A 483 -31.83 8.63 -3.93
CA LEU A 483 -32.76 9.75 -4.11
C LEU A 483 -32.40 10.99 -3.30
N VAL A 484 -32.00 10.84 -2.03
CA VAL A 484 -31.60 11.97 -1.16
C VAL A 484 -30.20 12.43 -1.52
N GLN A 485 -29.19 11.55 -1.49
CA GLN A 485 -27.81 11.89 -1.83
C GLN A 485 -27.57 12.05 -3.35
N GLY A 486 -28.54 11.70 -4.18
CA GLY A 486 -28.43 11.87 -5.62
C GLY A 486 -27.53 10.84 -6.32
N ASP A 487 -27.22 9.72 -5.68
CA ASP A 487 -26.26 8.73 -6.17
C ASP A 487 -26.83 7.78 -7.24
N TRP A 488 -27.58 8.34 -8.18
CA TRP A 488 -28.31 7.58 -9.18
C TRP A 488 -28.32 8.28 -10.55
N PHE A 489 -28.12 7.51 -11.63
CA PHE A 489 -28.28 8.02 -12.99
C PHE A 489 -29.75 7.94 -13.42
N CYS A 490 -30.57 8.86 -12.92
CA CYS A 490 -31.98 8.96 -13.31
C CYS A 490 -32.17 10.07 -14.36
N LYS A 491 -32.85 9.75 -15.47
CA LYS A 491 -33.20 10.73 -16.52
C LYS A 491 -34.56 11.41 -16.28
N ALA A 492 -35.18 11.18 -15.13
CA ALA A 492 -36.49 11.73 -14.82
C ALA A 492 -36.42 13.25 -14.63
N PRO A 493 -37.43 14.00 -15.12
CA PRO A 493 -37.47 15.45 -14.93
C PRO A 493 -37.44 15.89 -13.46
N PHE A 494 -38.14 15.16 -12.56
CA PHE A 494 -38.18 15.51 -11.13
C PHE A 494 -36.78 15.44 -10.49
N PHE A 495 -35.98 14.44 -10.86
CA PHE A 495 -34.70 14.18 -10.21
C PHE A 495 -33.69 15.29 -10.52
N LYS A 496 -33.62 15.71 -11.79
CA LYS A 496 -32.81 16.86 -12.19
C LYS A 496 -33.30 18.14 -11.50
N HIS A 497 -34.61 18.40 -11.51
CA HIS A 497 -35.19 19.57 -10.85
C HIS A 497 -34.87 19.61 -9.35
N ASN A 498 -35.00 18.49 -8.64
CA ASN A 498 -34.71 18.40 -7.22
C ASN A 498 -33.22 18.66 -6.92
N LEU A 499 -32.31 18.06 -7.69
CA LEU A 499 -30.88 18.30 -7.56
C LEU A 499 -30.51 19.77 -7.84
N ASP A 500 -31.04 20.35 -8.92
CA ASP A 500 -30.80 21.76 -9.28
C ASP A 500 -31.29 22.72 -8.16
N ILE A 501 -32.42 22.42 -7.50
CA ILE A 501 -32.89 23.24 -6.37
C ILE A 501 -32.02 23.05 -5.12
N ILE A 502 -31.66 21.82 -4.76
CA ILE A 502 -30.79 21.54 -3.60
C ILE A 502 -29.46 22.25 -3.78
N GLU A 503 -28.80 22.10 -4.94
CA GLU A 503 -27.53 22.77 -5.27
C GLU A 503 -27.69 24.30 -5.20
N SER A 504 -28.82 24.86 -5.67
CA SER A 504 -29.06 26.30 -5.57
C SER A 504 -29.20 26.81 -4.13
N ILE A 505 -29.73 25.99 -3.22
CA ILE A 505 -29.90 26.32 -1.80
C ILE A 505 -28.56 26.14 -1.06
N GLU A 506 -27.80 25.09 -1.33
CA GLU A 506 -26.44 24.88 -0.81
C GLU A 506 -25.51 26.03 -1.20
N LEU A 507 -25.58 26.50 -2.46
CA LEU A 507 -24.82 27.67 -2.92
C LEU A 507 -25.22 28.94 -2.16
N LEU A 508 -26.51 29.09 -1.83
CA LEU A 508 -26.99 30.19 -1.00
C LEU A 508 -26.48 30.08 0.45
N GLU A 509 -26.37 28.88 1.02
CA GLU A 509 -25.77 28.66 2.34
C GLU A 509 -24.29 29.06 2.37
N GLN A 510 -23.54 28.65 1.35
CA GLN A 510 -22.12 29.00 1.21
C GLN A 510 -21.92 30.51 1.07
N LYS A 511 -22.74 31.18 0.23
CA LYS A 511 -22.69 32.64 0.03
C LYS A 511 -23.11 33.42 1.28
N SER A 512 -24.20 33.01 1.92
CA SER A 512 -24.77 33.72 3.08
C SER A 512 -24.14 33.35 4.41
N ARG A 513 -23.27 32.32 4.43
CA ARG A 513 -22.60 31.80 5.63
C ARG A 513 -23.59 31.38 6.73
N ARG A 514 -24.71 30.77 6.34
CA ARG A 514 -25.74 30.20 7.24
C ARG A 514 -25.98 28.74 6.83
N ARG A 515 -25.81 27.80 7.77
CA ARG A 515 -25.99 26.34 7.57
C ARG A 515 -27.42 25.85 7.82
N ASP A 516 -28.32 26.79 8.08
CA ASP A 516 -29.67 26.52 8.57
C ASP A 516 -30.71 26.84 7.47
N VAL A 517 -30.29 26.91 6.20
CA VAL A 517 -31.20 27.25 5.09
C VAL A 517 -31.77 25.99 4.49
N LEU A 518 -30.97 24.95 4.24
CA LEU A 518 -31.42 23.66 3.73
C LEU A 518 -32.00 22.78 4.85
N VAL A 519 -33.09 22.07 4.56
CA VAL A 519 -33.63 21.02 5.43
C VAL A 519 -32.69 19.82 5.51
N ASP A 520 -32.72 19.07 6.61
CA ASP A 520 -31.86 17.89 6.75
C ASP A 520 -32.23 16.73 5.80
N ASP A 521 -31.29 15.80 5.62
CA ASP A 521 -31.49 14.57 4.83
C ASP A 521 -32.67 13.72 5.33
N GLU A 522 -33.06 13.85 6.60
CA GLU A 522 -34.16 13.09 7.19
C GLU A 522 -35.53 13.61 6.71
N VAL A 523 -35.66 14.93 6.54
CA VAL A 523 -36.85 15.55 5.93
C VAL A 523 -36.99 15.11 4.47
N LEU A 524 -35.90 15.09 3.71
CA LEU A 524 -35.87 14.58 2.33
C LEU A 524 -36.23 13.09 2.26
N PHE A 525 -35.68 12.30 3.18
CA PHE A 525 -35.99 10.88 3.30
C PHE A 525 -37.49 10.65 3.58
N GLU A 526 -38.08 11.37 4.55
CA GLU A 526 -39.50 11.25 4.87
C GLU A 526 -40.41 11.73 3.72
N PHE A 527 -40.01 12.75 2.96
CA PHE A 527 -40.71 13.18 1.75
C PHE A 527 -40.81 12.04 0.72
N TYR A 528 -39.68 11.41 0.37
CA TYR A 528 -39.67 10.31 -0.59
C TYR A 528 -40.37 9.06 -0.04
N LYS A 529 -40.18 8.73 1.24
CA LYS A 529 -40.79 7.58 1.92
C LYS A 529 -42.32 7.66 1.96
N LYS A 530 -42.89 8.87 2.09
CA LYS A 530 -44.33 9.11 2.03
C LYS A 530 -44.94 8.74 0.68
N HIS A 531 -44.19 8.90 -0.42
CA HIS A 531 -44.69 8.71 -1.78
C HIS A 531 -44.31 7.37 -2.39
N ILE A 532 -43.15 6.80 -2.06
CA ILE A 532 -42.62 5.59 -2.71
C ILE A 532 -43.06 4.32 -1.94
N PRO A 533 -43.68 3.32 -2.58
CA PRO A 533 -44.04 2.06 -1.93
C PRO A 533 -42.84 1.25 -1.42
N LYS A 534 -43.01 0.57 -0.27
CA LYS A 534 -41.96 -0.22 0.41
C LYS A 534 -41.35 -1.38 -0.39
N HIS A 535 -41.99 -1.83 -1.47
CA HIS A 535 -41.48 -2.92 -2.32
C HIS A 535 -40.51 -2.44 -3.41
N ILE A 536 -40.29 -1.14 -3.53
CA ILE A 536 -39.39 -0.53 -4.51
C ILE A 536 -37.98 -0.44 -3.91
N VAL A 537 -37.11 -1.38 -4.31
CA VAL A 537 -35.76 -1.54 -3.74
C VAL A 537 -34.63 -1.38 -4.76
N ASN A 538 -34.97 -1.02 -6.00
CA ASN A 538 -34.03 -0.81 -7.10
C ASN A 538 -34.59 0.17 -8.14
N GLY A 539 -33.70 0.69 -8.98
CA GLY A 539 -34.03 1.70 -9.99
C GLY A 539 -34.98 1.18 -11.08
N ALA A 540 -34.86 -0.09 -11.49
CA ALA A 540 -35.75 -0.67 -12.49
C ALA A 540 -37.21 -0.76 -12.00
N GLY A 541 -37.40 -1.21 -10.76
CA GLY A 541 -38.70 -1.23 -10.08
C GLY A 541 -39.25 0.17 -9.88
N PHE A 542 -38.41 1.11 -9.45
CA PHE A 542 -38.80 2.50 -9.28
C PHE A 542 -39.26 3.15 -10.59
N GLU A 543 -38.50 3.01 -11.67
CA GLU A 543 -38.83 3.60 -12.98
C GLU A 543 -40.18 3.10 -13.50
N LYS A 544 -40.48 1.80 -13.30
CA LYS A 544 -41.76 1.22 -13.70
C LYS A 544 -42.91 1.79 -12.86
N TRP A 545 -42.73 1.88 -11.55
CA TRP A 545 -43.73 2.46 -10.65
C TRP A 545 -43.94 3.96 -10.92
N ARG A 546 -42.85 4.74 -11.02
CA ARG A 546 -42.87 6.18 -11.26
C ARG A 546 -43.65 6.54 -12.51
N LYS A 547 -43.40 5.87 -13.65
CA LYS A 547 -44.13 6.09 -14.91
C LYS A 547 -45.64 5.88 -14.78
N GLN A 548 -46.08 5.04 -13.85
CA GLN A 548 -47.51 4.85 -13.58
C GLN A 548 -48.04 5.93 -12.64
N ALA A 549 -47.31 6.24 -11.56
CA ALA A 549 -47.69 7.28 -10.60
C ALA A 549 -47.73 8.69 -11.23
N GLU A 550 -46.78 9.02 -12.11
CA GLU A 550 -46.71 10.32 -12.80
C GLU A 550 -47.85 10.53 -13.82
N LYS A 551 -48.49 9.46 -14.30
CA LYS A 551 -49.71 9.59 -15.13
C LYS A 551 -50.88 10.14 -14.34
N GLU A 552 -50.96 9.80 -13.05
CA GLU A 552 -52.01 10.25 -12.14
C GLU A 552 -51.65 11.60 -11.53
N GLN A 553 -50.38 11.79 -11.13
CA GLN A 553 -49.88 13.02 -10.51
C GLN A 553 -48.49 13.40 -11.06
N PRO A 554 -48.42 14.25 -12.11
CA PRO A 554 -47.15 14.57 -12.80
C PRO A 554 -46.07 15.24 -11.95
N LYS A 555 -46.44 15.89 -10.83
CA LYS A 555 -45.54 16.61 -9.93
C LYS A 555 -45.32 15.92 -8.58
N LEU A 556 -45.66 14.63 -8.45
CA LEU A 556 -45.64 13.88 -7.19
C LEU A 556 -44.30 13.94 -6.44
N LEU A 557 -43.17 13.92 -7.17
CA LEU A 557 -41.82 13.86 -6.60
C LEU A 557 -41.02 15.16 -6.74
N PHE A 558 -41.65 16.26 -7.18
CA PHE A 558 -40.96 17.55 -7.34
C PHE A 558 -40.92 18.28 -6.01
N LEU A 559 -39.73 18.58 -5.53
CA LEU A 559 -39.51 19.41 -4.35
C LEU A 559 -39.75 20.89 -4.71
N SER A 560 -40.36 21.63 -3.79
CA SER A 560 -40.44 23.09 -3.84
C SER A 560 -39.36 23.73 -2.96
N ARG A 561 -39.11 25.03 -3.15
CA ARG A 561 -38.21 25.79 -2.26
C ARG A 561 -38.73 25.82 -0.83
N ASP A 562 -40.05 25.89 -0.63
CA ASP A 562 -40.65 25.92 0.71
C ASP A 562 -40.49 24.57 1.45
N ASP A 563 -40.43 23.46 0.71
CA ASP A 563 -40.14 22.13 1.27
C ASP A 563 -38.67 22.00 1.73
N LEU A 564 -37.80 22.88 1.23
CA LEU A 564 -36.34 22.82 1.41
C LEU A 564 -35.76 23.95 2.24
N MET A 565 -36.48 25.05 2.45
CA MET A 565 -35.99 26.25 3.15
C MET A 565 -36.58 26.42 4.56
N GLN A 566 -35.72 26.64 5.56
CA GLN A 566 -36.17 27.07 6.90
C GLN A 566 -36.58 28.57 6.87
N HIS A 567 -37.74 28.93 7.42
CA HIS A 567 -38.48 30.21 7.23
C HIS A 567 -37.81 31.53 7.72
N GLN A 568 -36.50 31.78 7.51
CA GLN A 568 -35.82 33.02 7.97
C GLN A 568 -34.79 33.65 6.98
N ALA A 569 -34.83 33.34 5.67
CA ALA A 569 -33.76 33.70 4.73
C ALA A 569 -34.12 34.74 3.62
N ASP A 570 -35.19 35.54 3.76
CA ASP A 570 -35.70 36.41 2.67
C ASP A 570 -34.86 37.65 2.31
N HIS A 571 -33.73 37.93 2.99
CA HIS A 571 -32.98 39.19 2.83
C HIS A 571 -31.62 39.08 2.11
N ILE A 572 -31.27 37.94 1.50
CA ILE A 572 -29.99 37.77 0.78
C ILE A 572 -30.22 37.88 -0.73
N THR A 573 -29.77 38.97 -1.36
CA THR A 573 -29.85 39.19 -2.82
C THR A 573 -28.55 38.81 -3.53
N VAL A 574 -28.66 38.33 -4.78
CA VAL A 574 -27.52 37.96 -5.64
C VAL A 574 -26.51 39.12 -5.79
N ASP A 575 -26.98 40.37 -5.83
CA ASP A 575 -26.12 41.55 -5.98
C ASP A 575 -25.14 41.78 -4.82
N SER A 576 -25.42 41.22 -3.63
CA SER A 576 -24.52 41.32 -2.47
C SER A 576 -23.37 40.31 -2.54
N PHE A 577 -23.54 39.19 -3.27
CA PHE A 577 -22.59 38.10 -3.40
C PHE A 577 -22.47 37.67 -4.88
N PRO A 578 -21.90 38.53 -5.75
CA PRO A 578 -21.79 38.28 -7.18
C PRO A 578 -20.84 37.12 -7.48
N ASP A 579 -21.09 36.38 -8.57
CA ASP A 579 -20.21 35.29 -9.01
C ASP A 579 -18.90 35.81 -9.63
N GLN A 580 -18.85 37.11 -9.96
CA GLN A 580 -17.72 37.74 -10.62
C GLN A 580 -17.43 39.15 -10.07
N ILE A 581 -16.17 39.56 -10.10
CA ILE A 581 -15.74 40.96 -9.90
C ILE A 581 -14.90 41.45 -11.07
N LEU A 582 -14.89 42.75 -11.33
CA LEU A 582 -14.02 43.35 -12.35
C LEU A 582 -12.63 43.64 -11.76
N VAL A 583 -11.60 43.07 -12.36
CA VAL A 583 -10.17 43.37 -12.12
C VAL A 583 -9.58 43.86 -13.44
N ASN A 584 -9.02 45.08 -13.46
CA ASN A 584 -8.55 45.72 -14.70
C ASN A 584 -9.58 45.71 -15.85
N ARG A 585 -10.87 45.91 -15.53
CA ARG A 585 -12.02 45.84 -16.45
C ARG A 585 -12.35 44.45 -17.01
N VAL A 586 -11.72 43.40 -16.50
CA VAL A 586 -12.02 42.01 -16.88
C VAL A 586 -12.79 41.31 -15.76
N PRO A 587 -13.90 40.61 -16.06
CA PRO A 587 -14.64 39.84 -15.07
C PRO A 587 -13.85 38.59 -14.66
N VAL A 588 -13.57 38.45 -13.36
CA VAL A 588 -12.94 37.28 -12.76
C VAL A 588 -13.93 36.54 -11.86
N MET A 589 -13.97 35.21 -11.97
CA MET A 589 -14.88 34.34 -11.21
C MET A 589 -14.43 34.19 -9.75
N LEU A 590 -15.40 34.18 -8.84
CA LEU A 590 -15.22 34.00 -7.40
C LEU A 590 -15.82 32.67 -6.94
N GLU A 591 -15.12 32.01 -6.02
CA GLU A 591 -15.62 30.83 -5.30
C GLU A 591 -15.93 31.18 -3.84
N TYR A 592 -17.08 30.74 -3.34
CA TYR A 592 -17.54 30.97 -1.97
C TYR A 592 -17.53 29.68 -1.18
N HIS A 593 -16.88 29.66 -0.01
CA HIS A 593 -16.88 28.51 0.89
C HIS A 593 -17.22 28.93 2.32
N PHE A 594 -18.12 28.19 2.98
CA PHE A 594 -18.48 28.40 4.38
C PHE A 594 -18.02 27.24 5.28
N GLU A 595 -16.74 27.28 5.65
CA GLU A 595 -16.12 26.30 6.56
C GLU A 595 -15.39 27.00 7.70
N PRO A 596 -16.11 27.45 8.74
CA PRO A 596 -15.51 28.17 9.86
C PRO A 596 -14.29 27.45 10.43
N GLY A 597 -13.15 28.16 10.47
CA GLY A 597 -11.88 27.66 11.02
C GLY A 597 -10.98 26.90 10.03
N LYS A 598 -11.39 26.75 8.77
CA LYS A 598 -10.53 26.21 7.69
C LYS A 598 -9.85 27.33 6.92
N SER A 599 -8.72 27.03 6.27
CA SER A 599 -7.89 28.01 5.55
C SER A 599 -8.60 28.65 4.35
N HIS A 600 -9.43 27.87 3.66
CA HIS A 600 -10.17 28.27 2.45
C HIS A 600 -11.52 28.95 2.75
N ASP A 601 -11.86 29.19 4.02
CA ASP A 601 -13.12 29.84 4.43
C ASP A 601 -13.26 31.26 3.88
N GLY A 602 -14.39 31.61 3.27
CA GLY A 602 -14.63 32.91 2.66
C GLY A 602 -14.54 32.87 1.13
N ILE A 603 -13.98 33.92 0.54
CA ILE A 603 -13.94 34.09 -0.93
C ILE A 603 -12.55 33.69 -1.45
N THR A 604 -12.53 32.85 -2.48
CA THR A 604 -11.31 32.45 -3.19
C THR A 604 -11.30 32.95 -4.62
N GLN A 605 -10.20 33.55 -5.02
CA GLN A 605 -9.87 33.89 -6.41
C GLN A 605 -8.80 32.92 -6.93
N THR A 606 -9.12 32.22 -8.03
CA THR A 606 -8.15 31.40 -8.75
C THR A 606 -7.36 32.26 -9.73
N ILE A 607 -6.02 32.17 -9.71
CA ILE A 607 -5.07 32.94 -10.52
C ILE A 607 -4.18 31.95 -11.29
N PRO A 608 -4.13 32.01 -12.63
CA PRO A 608 -3.16 31.26 -13.42
C PRO A 608 -1.72 31.76 -13.19
N LEU A 609 -0.75 30.83 -13.18
CA LEU A 609 0.66 31.12 -12.93
C LEU A 609 1.23 32.23 -13.85
N SER A 610 0.84 32.23 -15.13
CA SER A 610 1.28 33.23 -16.12
C SER A 610 0.83 34.68 -15.81
N LEU A 611 -0.25 34.84 -15.05
CA LEU A 611 -0.85 36.13 -14.72
C LEU A 611 -0.46 36.65 -13.34
N LEU A 612 0.25 35.82 -12.55
CA LEU A 612 0.61 36.14 -11.18
C LEU A 612 1.37 37.47 -11.07
N ASN A 613 2.38 37.69 -11.92
CA ASN A 613 3.21 38.90 -11.85
C ASN A 613 2.45 40.18 -12.22
N GLN A 614 1.42 40.08 -13.07
CA GLN A 614 0.60 41.21 -13.52
C GLN A 614 -0.57 41.54 -12.57
N THR A 615 -0.93 40.64 -11.66
CA THR A 615 -2.11 40.79 -10.79
C THR A 615 -1.81 41.70 -9.60
N THR A 616 -2.48 42.84 -9.43
CA THR A 616 -2.20 43.72 -8.28
C THR A 616 -3.18 43.48 -7.11
N PRO A 617 -2.75 43.63 -5.83
CA PRO A 617 -3.57 43.27 -4.67
C PRO A 617 -4.72 44.26 -4.40
N GLU A 618 -4.62 45.50 -4.85
CA GLU A 618 -5.45 46.62 -4.40
C GLU A 618 -6.93 46.38 -4.69
N ARG A 619 -7.27 45.80 -5.84
CA ARG A 619 -8.68 45.52 -6.20
C ARG A 619 -9.32 44.48 -5.28
N TYR A 620 -8.56 43.48 -4.86
CA TYR A 620 -9.03 42.37 -4.02
C TYR A 620 -9.23 42.77 -2.56
N GLU A 621 -8.61 43.87 -2.11
CA GLU A 621 -8.82 44.40 -0.76
C GLU A 621 -10.28 44.77 -0.49
N TRP A 622 -11.00 45.20 -1.53
CA TRP A 622 -12.39 45.63 -1.47
C TRP A 622 -13.42 44.49 -1.39
N LEU A 623 -13.01 43.22 -1.57
CA LEU A 623 -13.91 42.05 -1.58
C LEU A 623 -15.18 42.26 -2.44
N VAL A 624 -16.27 41.59 -2.06
CA VAL A 624 -17.64 41.77 -2.56
C VAL A 624 -18.48 42.63 -1.61
N PRO A 625 -19.55 43.28 -2.10
CA PRO A 625 -20.38 44.19 -1.29
C PRO A 625 -20.90 43.58 0.02
N GLY A 626 -21.32 42.31 0.01
CA GLY A 626 -21.87 41.61 1.16
C GLY A 626 -20.89 41.39 2.31
N LEU A 627 -19.58 41.31 2.05
CA LEU A 627 -18.54 41.17 3.08
C LEU A 627 -17.75 42.46 3.33
N LEU A 628 -17.73 43.38 2.36
CA LEU A 628 -16.99 44.65 2.46
C LEU A 628 -17.48 45.50 3.63
N ARG A 629 -18.80 45.53 3.87
CA ARG A 629 -19.39 46.25 5.02
C ARG A 629 -18.85 45.75 6.35
N ASP A 630 -18.85 44.44 6.56
CA ASP A 630 -18.37 43.82 7.78
C ASP A 630 -16.85 44.01 7.96
N LYS A 631 -16.10 43.96 6.84
CA LYS A 631 -14.66 44.27 6.83
C LYS A 631 -14.37 45.69 7.30
N VAL A 632 -15.08 46.70 6.77
CA VAL A 632 -14.89 48.10 7.18
C VAL A 632 -15.28 48.31 8.64
N ILE A 633 -16.39 47.71 9.10
CA ILE A 633 -16.79 47.76 10.51
C ILE A 633 -15.70 47.16 11.41
N PHE A 634 -15.14 46.01 11.02
CA PHE A 634 -14.08 45.36 11.77
C PHE A 634 -12.82 46.22 11.84
N LEU A 635 -12.37 46.77 10.70
CA LEU A 635 -11.21 47.65 10.61
C LEU A 635 -11.36 48.89 11.50
N ILE A 636 -12.53 49.56 11.48
CA ILE A 636 -12.77 50.73 12.34
C ILE A 636 -12.77 50.32 13.83
N LYS A 637 -13.27 49.12 14.16
CA LYS A 637 -13.25 48.60 15.54
C LYS A 637 -11.85 48.24 16.03
N SER A 638 -10.94 47.86 15.14
CA SER A 638 -9.56 47.45 15.46
C SER A 638 -8.61 48.64 15.63
N LEU A 639 -9.01 49.85 15.25
CA LEU A 639 -8.25 51.08 15.49
C LEU A 639 -7.92 51.29 16.99
N PRO A 640 -6.77 51.93 17.31
CA PRO A 640 -6.41 52.30 18.67
C PRO A 640 -7.55 53.05 19.39
N LYS A 641 -7.71 52.79 20.70
CA LYS A 641 -8.81 53.33 21.51
C LYS A 641 -8.92 54.86 21.44
N SER A 642 -7.78 55.56 21.30
CA SER A 642 -7.69 57.01 21.14
C SER A 642 -8.37 57.51 19.85
N GLN A 643 -8.28 56.76 18.75
CA GLN A 643 -8.86 57.10 17.46
C GLN A 643 -10.30 56.57 17.33
N ARG A 644 -10.55 55.31 17.69
CA ARG A 644 -11.85 54.62 17.55
C ARG A 644 -13.02 55.35 18.21
N ARG A 645 -12.78 56.04 19.34
CA ARG A 645 -13.83 56.78 20.08
C ARG A 645 -14.57 57.82 19.25
N HIS A 646 -13.95 58.31 18.17
CA HIS A 646 -14.53 59.33 17.29
C HIS A 646 -15.40 58.75 16.16
N PHE A 647 -15.47 57.42 16.03
CA PHE A 647 -16.22 56.71 14.99
C PHE A 647 -17.37 55.88 15.56
N ILE A 648 -17.94 56.29 16.70
CA ILE A 648 -19.10 55.63 17.33
C ILE A 648 -20.36 56.41 16.94
N PRO A 649 -21.42 55.77 16.39
CA PRO A 649 -21.58 54.32 16.16
C PRO A 649 -20.90 53.82 14.87
N VAL A 650 -20.04 52.80 14.99
CA VAL A 650 -19.19 52.28 13.91
C VAL A 650 -19.95 51.89 12.63
N PRO A 651 -21.10 51.18 12.68
CA PRO A 651 -21.81 50.78 11.47
C PRO A 651 -22.22 51.98 10.61
N LYS A 652 -22.62 53.10 11.23
CA LYS A 652 -23.03 54.30 10.50
C LYS A 652 -21.86 54.90 9.73
N TYR A 653 -20.69 55.01 10.35
CA TYR A 653 -19.48 55.52 9.69
C TYR A 653 -19.02 54.59 8.56
N ALA A 654 -19.10 53.28 8.74
CA ALA A 654 -18.80 52.31 7.68
C ALA A 654 -19.74 52.49 6.47
N ASP A 655 -21.05 52.63 6.72
CA ASP A 655 -22.06 52.83 5.68
C ASP A 655 -21.85 54.16 4.92
N ASP A 656 -21.51 55.25 5.64
CA ASP A 656 -21.27 56.56 5.03
C ASP A 656 -19.93 56.64 4.26
N CYS A 657 -18.92 55.87 4.67
CA CYS A 657 -17.70 55.68 3.89
C CYS A 657 -17.97 54.94 2.57
N LEU A 658 -18.69 53.81 2.63
CA LEU A 658 -18.95 52.96 1.47
C LEU A 658 -19.81 53.61 0.39
N LYS A 659 -20.69 54.56 0.75
CA LYS A 659 -21.44 55.37 -0.24
C LYS A 659 -20.57 56.25 -1.13
N ASN A 660 -19.38 56.63 -0.66
CA ASN A 660 -18.51 57.63 -1.29
C ASN A 660 -17.16 57.07 -1.74
N MET A 661 -17.02 55.74 -1.71
CA MET A 661 -15.78 55.04 -2.01
C MET A 661 -16.06 54.01 -3.11
N SER A 662 -15.15 53.92 -4.08
CA SER A 662 -15.18 52.88 -5.11
C SER A 662 -13.81 52.23 -5.25
N PRO A 663 -13.72 50.98 -5.74
CA PRO A 663 -12.45 50.33 -6.03
C PRO A 663 -11.53 51.12 -6.99
N GLU A 664 -12.09 52.06 -7.77
CA GLU A 664 -11.35 52.93 -8.68
C GLU A 664 -10.59 54.04 -7.93
N SER A 665 -10.90 54.25 -6.65
CA SER A 665 -10.25 55.26 -5.79
C SER A 665 -8.86 54.84 -5.28
N GLY A 666 -8.42 53.61 -5.59
CA GLY A 666 -7.14 53.04 -5.18
C GLY A 666 -7.28 51.97 -4.10
N ALA A 667 -6.20 51.75 -3.34
CA ALA A 667 -6.19 50.79 -2.22
C ALA A 667 -7.23 51.15 -1.13
N LEU A 668 -7.74 50.15 -0.42
CA LEU A 668 -8.85 50.29 0.51
C LEU A 668 -8.48 51.16 1.72
N LEU A 669 -7.37 50.86 2.40
CA LEU A 669 -6.99 51.56 3.65
C LEU A 669 -6.66 53.05 3.44
N PRO A 670 -5.91 53.46 2.39
CA PRO A 670 -5.71 54.87 2.09
C PRO A 670 -7.03 55.59 1.79
N SER A 671 -7.91 54.95 1.00
CA SER A 671 -9.22 55.51 0.66
C SER A 671 -10.10 55.67 1.90
N LEU A 672 -10.11 54.66 2.78
CA LEU A 672 -10.86 54.67 4.04
C LEU A 672 -10.34 55.75 5.00
N SER A 673 -9.01 55.87 5.15
CA SER A 673 -8.38 56.88 6.01
C SER A 673 -8.72 58.29 5.53
N LYS A 674 -8.61 58.55 4.23
CA LYS A 674 -8.98 59.83 3.61
C LYS A 674 -10.45 60.17 3.81
N GLN A 675 -11.34 59.18 3.66
CA GLN A 675 -12.78 59.39 3.80
C GLN A 675 -13.19 59.61 5.26
N LEU A 676 -12.60 58.88 6.21
CA LEU A 676 -12.83 59.09 7.64
C LEU A 676 -12.29 60.45 8.11
N ALA A 677 -11.11 60.86 7.62
CA ALA A 677 -10.55 62.18 7.87
C ALA A 677 -11.46 63.29 7.32
N LYS A 678 -12.06 63.10 6.13
CA LYS A 678 -13.03 64.05 5.57
C LYS A 678 -14.31 64.17 6.40
N LEU A 679 -14.76 63.08 7.02
CA LEU A 679 -15.97 63.06 7.85
C LEU A 679 -15.76 63.62 9.27
N THR A 680 -14.55 63.51 9.83
CA THR A 680 -14.29 63.78 11.25
C THR A 680 -13.14 64.74 11.55
N GLY A 681 -12.29 65.05 10.56
CA GLY A 681 -11.08 65.87 10.72
C GLY A 681 -9.88 65.14 11.34
N ILE A 682 -9.99 63.84 11.62
CA ILE A 682 -8.94 63.05 12.26
C ILE A 682 -8.11 62.33 11.21
N ASP A 683 -6.80 62.56 11.24
CA ASP A 683 -5.84 61.85 10.39
C ASP A 683 -5.50 60.49 11.01
N ILE A 684 -5.59 59.44 10.20
CA ILE A 684 -5.31 58.05 10.60
C ILE A 684 -4.11 57.60 9.77
N SER A 685 -3.01 57.28 10.44
CA SER A 685 -1.82 56.75 9.75
C SER A 685 -2.12 55.34 9.24
N LEU A 686 -1.50 54.95 8.13
CA LEU A 686 -1.61 53.57 7.63
C LEU A 686 -1.11 52.53 8.66
N SER A 687 -0.17 52.94 9.54
CA SER A 687 0.34 52.11 10.64
C SER A 687 -0.66 51.85 11.77
N ASP A 688 -1.76 52.62 11.83
CA ASP A 688 -2.76 52.49 12.91
C ASP A 688 -3.81 51.41 12.60
N TRP A 689 -3.89 50.95 11.34
CA TRP A 689 -4.78 49.87 10.94
C TRP A 689 -4.21 48.52 11.35
N ASN A 690 -4.96 47.78 12.16
CA ASN A 690 -4.65 46.40 12.49
C ASN A 690 -5.35 45.47 11.49
N THR A 691 -4.54 44.90 10.59
CA THR A 691 -4.95 43.92 9.57
C THR A 691 -4.65 42.47 9.96
N GLU A 692 -3.82 42.24 10.99
CA GLU A 692 -3.43 40.89 11.44
C GLU A 692 -4.58 40.17 12.15
N ASP A 693 -5.42 40.91 12.90
CA ASP A 693 -6.57 40.36 13.62
C ASP A 693 -7.82 40.17 12.75
N LEU A 694 -7.73 40.45 11.45
CA LEU A 694 -8.88 40.35 10.54
C LEU A 694 -9.35 38.88 10.46
N PRO A 695 -10.64 38.59 10.69
CA PRO A 695 -11.17 37.26 10.46
C PRO A 695 -10.85 36.77 9.05
N ILE A 696 -10.43 35.52 8.95
CA ILE A 696 -9.93 34.90 7.72
C ILE A 696 -10.90 35.12 6.55
N TYR A 697 -12.21 34.97 6.77
CA TYR A 697 -13.24 35.15 5.74
C TYR A 697 -13.43 36.61 5.24
N LEU A 698 -12.86 37.62 5.93
CA LEU A 698 -12.84 39.03 5.51
C LEU A 698 -11.56 39.39 4.73
N SER A 699 -10.74 38.40 4.39
CA SER A 699 -9.66 38.53 3.41
C SER A 699 -9.99 37.73 2.15
N MET A 700 -9.44 38.17 1.01
CA MET A 700 -9.45 37.35 -0.21
C MET A 700 -8.45 36.19 -0.02
N ASN A 701 -8.85 34.99 -0.41
CA ASN A 701 -7.96 33.84 -0.57
C ASN A 701 -7.54 33.73 -2.03
N PHE A 702 -6.28 33.42 -2.30
CA PHE A 702 -5.74 33.30 -3.64
C PHE A 702 -5.27 31.87 -3.88
N ARG A 703 -5.77 31.26 -4.96
CA ARG A 703 -5.40 29.92 -5.38
C ARG A 703 -4.60 30.01 -6.68
N LEU A 704 -3.34 29.62 -6.65
CA LEU A 704 -2.45 29.62 -7.81
C LEU A 704 -2.53 28.27 -8.53
N ILE A 705 -2.80 28.29 -9.83
CA ILE A 705 -2.88 27.08 -10.66
C ILE A 705 -1.89 27.13 -11.82
N ASP A 706 -1.47 25.96 -12.29
CA ASP A 706 -0.74 25.82 -13.56
C ASP A 706 -1.68 25.79 -14.78
N GLU A 707 -1.11 25.59 -15.98
CA GLU A 707 -1.83 25.53 -17.25
C GLU A 707 -2.76 24.31 -17.39
N GLU A 708 -2.53 23.25 -16.59
CA GLU A 708 -3.35 22.03 -16.54
C GLU A 708 -4.49 22.14 -15.49
N GLY A 709 -4.57 23.26 -14.77
CA GLY A 709 -5.54 23.49 -13.70
C GLY A 709 -5.15 22.88 -12.35
N LYS A 710 -3.90 22.43 -12.19
CA LYS A 710 -3.41 21.85 -10.94
C LYS A 710 -3.00 22.94 -9.96
N LEU A 711 -3.37 22.74 -8.69
CA LEU A 711 -3.00 23.61 -7.59
C LEU A 711 -1.48 23.64 -7.36
N LEU A 712 -0.90 24.84 -7.40
CA LEU A 712 0.51 25.10 -7.10
C LEU A 712 0.69 25.66 -5.68
N ASP A 713 -0.14 26.62 -5.31
CA ASP A 713 -0.08 27.31 -4.02
C ASP A 713 -1.44 27.91 -3.64
N GLU A 714 -1.67 28.12 -2.35
CA GLU A 714 -2.89 28.74 -1.84
C GLU A 714 -2.60 29.56 -0.59
N GLY A 715 -3.05 30.81 -0.58
CA GLY A 715 -2.87 31.68 0.57
C GLY A 715 -3.49 33.06 0.42
N ARG A 716 -3.40 33.85 1.48
CA ARG A 716 -4.09 35.16 1.59
C ARG A 716 -3.18 36.36 1.37
N ASN A 717 -1.88 36.12 1.25
CA ASN A 717 -0.88 37.15 0.96
C ASN A 717 -0.40 36.99 -0.49
N LEU A 718 -1.05 37.72 -1.40
CA LEU A 718 -0.69 37.70 -2.82
C LEU A 718 0.76 38.11 -3.08
N ASN A 719 1.31 39.04 -2.29
CA ASN A 719 2.70 39.49 -2.44
C ASN A 719 3.70 38.38 -2.09
N GLN A 720 3.39 37.56 -1.07
CA GLN A 720 4.20 36.39 -0.73
C GLN A 720 4.16 35.34 -1.85
N ILE A 721 2.96 34.98 -2.32
CA ILE A 721 2.78 34.03 -3.42
C ILE A 721 3.54 34.50 -4.67
N LYS A 722 3.46 35.81 -5.00
CA LYS A 722 4.26 36.42 -6.07
C LYS A 722 5.76 36.24 -5.86
N GLN A 723 6.28 36.50 -4.67
CA GLN A 723 7.71 36.38 -4.39
C GLN A 723 8.20 34.94 -4.54
N ASP A 724 7.43 33.97 -4.03
CA ASP A 724 7.80 32.55 -4.04
C ASP A 724 7.77 31.96 -5.46
N TRP A 725 6.86 32.43 -6.31
CA TRP A 725 6.64 31.89 -7.66
C TRP A 725 7.10 32.80 -8.80
N ALA A 726 7.76 33.94 -8.51
CA ALA A 726 8.14 34.93 -9.52
C ALA A 726 8.96 34.33 -10.68
N LYS A 727 9.89 33.41 -10.39
CA LYS A 727 10.77 32.77 -11.39
C LYS A 727 9.99 31.83 -12.31
N GLN A 728 9.09 31.02 -11.74
CA GLN A 728 8.27 30.06 -12.46
C GLN A 728 7.18 30.77 -13.27
N ALA A 729 6.58 31.83 -12.72
CA ALA A 729 5.65 32.71 -13.43
C ALA A 729 6.31 33.34 -14.65
N ALA A 730 7.51 33.90 -14.49
CA ALA A 730 8.29 34.45 -15.61
C ALA A 730 8.70 33.39 -16.65
N ALA A 731 8.86 32.12 -16.23
CA ALA A 731 9.18 31.02 -17.15
C ALA A 731 7.95 30.52 -17.93
N SER A 732 6.80 30.36 -17.29
CA SER A 732 5.53 30.02 -17.95
C SER A 732 5.11 31.11 -18.94
N PHE A 733 5.36 32.39 -18.61
CA PHE A 733 5.13 33.51 -19.52
C PHE A 733 5.93 33.42 -20.85
N ARG A 734 7.09 32.73 -20.86
CA ARG A 734 7.93 32.55 -22.06
C ARG A 734 7.50 31.41 -22.98
N GLN A 735 6.48 30.64 -22.61
CA GLN A 735 5.99 29.50 -23.41
C GLN A 735 4.73 29.86 -24.22
N ILE A 736 4.40 31.15 -24.33
CA ILE A 736 3.24 31.64 -25.07
C ILE A 736 3.54 31.54 -26.59
N PRO A 737 2.95 30.57 -27.34
CA PRO A 737 3.54 30.10 -28.60
C PRO A 737 3.36 30.98 -29.86
N ASP A 738 2.83 32.19 -29.77
CA ASP A 738 2.28 32.89 -30.95
C ASP A 738 2.62 34.40 -30.98
N SER A 739 3.90 34.76 -30.85
CA SER A 739 4.32 36.14 -31.13
C SER A 739 5.44 36.21 -32.18
N GLU A 740 5.36 37.21 -33.06
CA GLU A 740 6.43 37.58 -34.01
C GLU A 740 7.78 37.91 -33.32
N PHE A 741 7.75 38.07 -32.00
CA PHE A 741 8.86 38.32 -31.09
C PHE A 741 9.41 37.05 -30.42
N GLU A 742 9.14 35.87 -30.98
CA GLU A 742 9.81 34.61 -30.62
C GLU A 742 10.65 34.08 -31.79
N GLN A 743 11.96 34.38 -31.79
CA GLN A 743 12.88 33.94 -32.84
C GLN A 743 14.13 33.32 -32.21
N GLN A 744 14.63 32.23 -32.78
CA GLN A 744 15.79 31.50 -32.28
C GLN A 744 16.92 31.48 -33.31
N GLY A 745 18.17 31.31 -32.85
CA GLY A 745 19.31 31.11 -33.75
C GLY A 745 19.82 32.39 -34.43
N LEU A 746 19.55 33.57 -33.89
CA LEU A 746 19.91 34.85 -34.50
C LEU A 746 21.41 35.12 -34.34
N THR A 747 22.13 35.17 -35.45
CA THR A 747 23.56 35.54 -35.48
C THR A 747 23.79 36.98 -35.95
N GLU A 748 22.77 37.59 -36.57
CA GLU A 748 22.77 38.94 -37.10
C GLU A 748 21.42 39.64 -36.78
N TRP A 749 21.34 40.95 -36.99
CA TRP A 749 20.11 41.71 -36.80
C TRP A 749 19.12 41.45 -37.96
N THR A 750 18.29 40.41 -37.82
CA THR A 750 17.31 39.98 -38.83
C THR A 750 15.84 40.00 -38.36
N PHE A 751 15.59 40.39 -37.11
CA PHE A 751 14.29 40.28 -36.43
C PHE A 751 13.45 41.57 -36.43
N GLY A 752 13.80 42.57 -37.24
CA GLY A 752 13.05 43.82 -37.34
C GLY A 752 13.35 44.83 -36.20
N ASN A 753 12.35 45.59 -35.79
CA ASN A 753 12.46 46.59 -34.72
C ASN A 753 12.22 45.94 -33.34
N LEU A 754 12.91 46.41 -32.31
CA LEU A 754 12.75 45.97 -30.93
C LEU A 754 11.97 47.03 -30.13
N PRO A 755 10.62 46.94 -30.04
CA PRO A 755 9.80 47.93 -29.35
C PRO A 755 9.99 47.87 -27.83
N GLU A 756 9.64 48.96 -27.13
CA GLU A 756 9.81 49.04 -25.67
C GLU A 756 8.86 48.12 -24.88
N HIS A 757 7.66 47.88 -25.40
CA HIS A 757 6.66 46.95 -24.87
C HIS A 757 5.67 46.61 -25.98
N ILE A 758 4.94 45.52 -25.80
CA ILE A 758 3.82 45.12 -26.64
C ILE A 758 2.63 44.76 -25.74
N THR A 759 1.42 45.02 -26.23
CA THR A 759 0.19 44.59 -25.57
C THR A 759 -0.37 43.38 -26.31
N MET A 760 -0.73 42.33 -25.59
CA MET A 760 -1.30 41.10 -26.13
C MET A 760 -2.51 40.66 -25.30
N GLU A 761 -3.41 39.91 -25.91
CA GLU A 761 -4.58 39.34 -25.23
C GLU A 761 -4.38 37.83 -25.07
N GLN A 762 -4.50 37.32 -23.85
CA GLN A 762 -4.46 35.87 -23.57
C GLN A 762 -5.62 35.51 -22.64
N ASN A 763 -6.46 34.55 -23.05
CA ASN A 763 -7.65 34.13 -22.30
C ASN A 763 -8.60 35.29 -21.92
N GLY A 764 -8.74 36.30 -22.78
CA GLY A 764 -9.61 37.46 -22.54
C GLY A 764 -9.03 38.52 -21.59
N LEU A 765 -7.75 38.40 -21.19
CA LEU A 765 -7.04 39.37 -20.37
C LEU A 765 -5.99 40.10 -21.22
N GLU A 766 -6.02 41.44 -21.20
CA GLU A 766 -4.94 42.27 -21.75
C GLU A 766 -3.69 42.13 -20.87
N MET A 767 -2.57 41.82 -21.51
CA MET A 767 -1.27 41.67 -20.89
C MET A 767 -0.24 42.56 -21.58
N THR A 768 0.71 43.09 -20.80
CA THR A 768 1.86 43.83 -21.34
C THR A 768 3.10 42.93 -21.30
N ALA A 769 3.77 42.77 -22.43
CA ALA A 769 5.02 42.02 -22.55
C ALA A 769 6.17 42.89 -23.06
N TYR A 770 7.40 42.50 -22.76
CA TYR A 770 8.62 43.25 -23.07
C TYR A 770 9.59 42.39 -23.89
N PRO A 771 9.82 42.69 -25.18
CA PRO A 771 10.78 41.95 -26.01
C PRO A 771 12.21 42.01 -25.46
N ALA A 772 12.89 40.87 -25.48
CA ALA A 772 14.22 40.71 -24.92
C ALA A 772 15.12 39.83 -25.81
N LEU A 773 16.39 40.21 -25.93
CA LEU A 773 17.42 39.41 -26.59
C LEU A 773 18.18 38.57 -25.57
N ILE A 774 18.19 37.25 -25.72
CA ILE A 774 18.84 36.29 -24.81
C ILE A 774 20.09 35.71 -25.48
N ASP A 775 21.24 35.82 -24.81
CA ASP A 775 22.48 35.17 -25.22
C ASP A 775 22.39 33.63 -25.05
N LYS A 776 22.71 32.88 -26.11
CA LYS A 776 22.85 31.42 -26.12
C LYS A 776 24.28 30.94 -26.35
N GLY A 777 25.24 31.87 -26.43
CA GLY A 777 26.68 31.60 -26.55
C GLY A 777 27.20 31.69 -27.99
N ASP A 778 26.58 30.98 -28.92
CA ASP A 778 26.89 31.01 -30.36
C ASP A 778 25.88 31.84 -31.18
N HIS A 779 24.72 32.13 -30.61
CA HIS A 779 23.66 32.95 -31.20
C HIS A 779 22.84 33.66 -30.11
N VAL A 780 21.84 34.43 -30.53
CA VAL A 780 20.87 35.14 -29.68
C VAL A 780 19.45 34.69 -30.01
N ASN A 781 18.58 34.66 -29.01
CA ASN A 781 17.15 34.45 -29.20
C ASN A 781 16.37 35.73 -28.86
N LEU A 782 15.33 36.03 -29.61
CA LEU A 782 14.32 37.03 -29.28
C LEU A 782 13.16 36.32 -28.57
N THR A 783 12.74 36.82 -27.41
CA THR A 783 11.60 36.27 -26.64
C THR A 783 10.98 37.37 -25.77
N LEU A 784 9.86 37.08 -25.13
CA LEU A 784 9.08 38.02 -24.33
C LEU A 784 9.30 37.84 -22.83
N MET A 785 9.43 38.95 -22.12
CA MET A 785 9.49 39.00 -20.66
C MET A 785 8.25 39.69 -20.10
N ASP A 786 7.89 39.34 -18.87
CA ASP A 786 6.79 39.91 -18.11
C ASP A 786 7.14 41.26 -17.45
N THR A 787 8.43 41.62 -17.38
CA THR A 787 8.91 42.86 -16.75
C THR A 787 9.96 43.60 -17.59
N ARG A 788 9.84 44.94 -17.64
CA ARG A 788 10.78 45.82 -18.34
C ARG A 788 12.23 45.68 -17.84
N LYS A 789 12.41 45.54 -16.53
CA LYS A 789 13.75 45.44 -15.90
C LYS A 789 14.48 44.18 -16.38
N GLN A 790 13.78 43.05 -16.42
CA GLN A 790 14.36 41.79 -16.88
C GLN A 790 14.68 41.82 -18.38
N ALA A 791 13.75 42.36 -19.19
CA ALA A 791 13.98 42.52 -20.63
C ALA A 791 15.22 43.35 -20.94
N LYS A 792 15.39 44.51 -20.28
CA LYS A 792 16.59 45.36 -20.46
C LYS A 792 17.88 44.64 -20.08
N ALA A 793 17.90 43.94 -18.95
CA ALA A 793 19.08 43.22 -18.49
C ALA A 793 19.51 42.11 -19.47
N LEU A 794 18.56 41.29 -19.93
CA LEU A 794 18.83 40.24 -20.91
C LEU A 794 19.27 40.84 -22.25
N THR A 795 18.54 41.84 -22.74
CA THR A 795 18.85 42.49 -24.03
C THR A 795 20.25 43.06 -24.06
N SER A 796 20.75 43.65 -22.96
CA SER A 796 22.13 44.13 -22.89
C SER A 796 23.14 43.00 -23.15
N ILE A 797 22.94 41.82 -22.56
CA ILE A 797 23.79 40.64 -22.76
C ILE A 797 23.62 40.08 -24.18
N GLY A 798 22.39 40.02 -24.70
CA GLY A 798 22.12 39.60 -26.08
C GLY A 798 22.77 40.52 -27.12
N LEU A 799 22.72 41.84 -26.91
CA LEU A 799 23.40 42.82 -27.78
C LEU A 799 24.91 42.63 -27.75
N ARG A 800 25.52 42.39 -26.57
CA ARG A 800 26.95 42.07 -26.44
C ARG A 800 27.31 40.88 -27.35
N ARG A 801 26.51 39.81 -27.33
CA ARG A 801 26.71 38.65 -28.20
C ARG A 801 26.62 39.00 -29.69
N LEU A 802 25.61 39.77 -30.11
CA LEU A 802 25.48 40.21 -31.51
C LEU A 802 26.68 41.06 -31.97
N PHE A 803 27.18 41.97 -31.12
CA PHE A 803 28.41 42.73 -31.41
C PHE A 803 29.64 41.82 -31.52
N MET A 804 29.76 40.82 -30.66
CA MET A 804 30.86 39.83 -30.72
C MET A 804 30.81 38.99 -32.00
N LEU A 805 29.62 38.51 -32.40
CA LEU A 805 29.43 37.77 -33.65
C LEU A 805 29.76 38.64 -34.87
N SER A 806 29.33 39.90 -34.86
CA SER A 806 29.64 40.90 -35.90
C SER A 806 31.12 41.30 -35.97
N GLN A 807 31.90 41.04 -34.91
CA GLN A 807 33.34 41.35 -34.79
C GLN A 807 34.19 40.09 -34.58
N SER A 808 33.78 38.95 -35.14
CA SER A 808 34.38 37.65 -34.86
C SER A 808 35.92 37.60 -35.01
N ASP A 809 36.48 38.31 -35.99
CA ASP A 809 37.93 38.36 -36.22
C ASP A 809 38.68 39.12 -35.13
N SER A 810 38.16 40.26 -34.70
CA SER A 810 38.69 41.04 -33.57
C SER A 810 38.60 40.25 -32.27
N ILE A 811 37.50 39.52 -32.05
CA ILE A 811 37.32 38.67 -30.86
C ILE A 811 38.31 37.49 -30.88
N LYS A 812 38.47 36.79 -32.02
CA LYS A 812 39.48 35.72 -32.20
C LYS A 812 40.90 36.23 -32.00
N TYR A 813 41.20 37.44 -32.46
CA TYR A 813 42.49 38.10 -32.25
C TYR A 813 42.74 38.35 -30.76
N LEU A 814 41.78 38.96 -30.05
CA LEU A 814 41.89 39.26 -28.63
C LEU A 814 42.09 37.99 -27.79
N HIS A 815 41.34 36.91 -28.06
CA HIS A 815 41.55 35.62 -27.38
C HIS A 815 42.99 35.09 -27.48
N LYS A 816 43.71 35.42 -28.57
CA LYS A 816 45.10 34.98 -28.81
C LYS A 816 46.15 36.00 -28.35
N LYS A 817 45.84 37.29 -28.33
CA LYS A 817 46.84 38.39 -28.27
C LYS A 817 46.60 39.43 -27.16
N LEU A 818 45.76 39.15 -26.16
CA LEU A 818 45.67 40.00 -24.97
C LEU A 818 47.04 40.17 -24.27
N PRO A 819 47.47 41.40 -23.94
CA PRO A 819 48.75 41.65 -23.28
C PRO A 819 48.76 41.04 -21.87
N ASN A 820 49.93 40.57 -21.42
CA ASN A 820 50.17 39.99 -20.08
C ASN A 820 49.24 38.82 -19.67
N ILE A 821 48.49 38.24 -20.61
CA ILE A 821 47.43 37.27 -20.30
C ILE A 821 47.93 35.98 -19.64
N GLN A 822 49.12 35.51 -19.99
CA GLN A 822 49.72 34.31 -19.36
C GLN A 822 49.99 34.54 -17.88
N GLN A 823 50.58 35.68 -17.53
CA GLN A 823 50.87 36.05 -16.14
C GLN A 823 49.59 36.31 -15.36
N MET A 824 48.62 37.01 -15.95
CA MET A 824 47.31 37.24 -15.33
C MET A 824 46.58 35.93 -15.02
N CYS A 825 46.57 34.97 -15.96
CA CYS A 825 45.97 33.65 -15.72
C CYS A 825 46.64 32.90 -14.56
N MET A 826 47.97 32.97 -14.44
CA MET A 826 48.69 32.35 -13.32
C MET A 826 48.28 32.97 -11.98
N HIS A 827 48.21 34.31 -11.90
CA HIS A 827 47.80 35.01 -10.68
C HIS A 827 46.32 34.78 -10.35
N TYR A 828 45.46 34.62 -11.36
CA TYR A 828 44.02 34.42 -11.21
C TYR A 828 43.62 32.98 -10.85
N THR A 829 44.50 32.00 -11.03
CA THR A 829 44.19 30.57 -10.81
C THR A 829 43.67 30.26 -9.41
N ASN A 830 44.19 30.97 -8.38
CA ASN A 830 43.83 30.76 -6.98
C ASN A 830 42.90 31.86 -6.43
N VAL A 831 42.28 32.65 -7.31
CA VAL A 831 41.28 33.64 -6.91
C VAL A 831 39.97 32.91 -6.56
N PRO A 832 39.33 33.23 -5.43
CA PRO A 832 38.10 32.58 -5.02
C PRO A 832 36.94 32.89 -5.97
N THR A 833 35.91 32.04 -5.95
CA THR A 833 34.64 32.30 -6.65
C THR A 833 33.93 33.52 -6.07
N SER A 834 33.02 34.11 -6.85
CA SER A 834 32.24 35.28 -6.43
C SER A 834 31.53 35.05 -5.10
N PRO A 835 31.63 35.99 -4.13
CA PRO A 835 30.89 35.92 -2.87
C PRO A 835 29.42 36.34 -3.03
N PHE A 836 28.99 36.73 -4.24
CA PHE A 836 27.65 37.23 -4.55
C PHE A 836 26.78 36.22 -5.32
N ASP A 837 27.36 35.09 -5.76
CA ASP A 837 26.65 34.06 -6.51
C ASP A 837 26.26 32.88 -5.59
N ASP A 838 25.06 32.33 -5.80
CA ASP A 838 24.67 31.04 -5.22
C ASP A 838 25.56 29.92 -5.79
N ALA A 839 25.92 28.95 -4.95
CA ALA A 839 26.93 27.91 -5.20
C ALA A 839 26.65 26.93 -6.38
N ASP A 840 25.66 27.23 -7.25
CA ASP A 840 25.17 26.40 -8.35
C ASP A 840 25.54 26.91 -9.76
N SER A 841 26.47 27.87 -9.87
CA SER A 841 27.02 28.23 -11.18
C SER A 841 27.97 27.13 -11.68
N ASN A 842 27.39 26.19 -12.43
CA ASN A 842 28.07 25.07 -13.10
C ASN A 842 28.93 25.58 -14.28
N ASN A 843 29.87 26.49 -13.99
CA ASN A 843 30.70 27.12 -14.99
C ASN A 843 31.82 26.16 -15.38
N LYS A 844 31.67 25.46 -16.51
CA LYS A 844 32.61 24.45 -17.02
C LYS A 844 33.96 25.02 -17.48
N GLN A 845 34.17 26.33 -17.38
CA GLN A 845 35.37 27.02 -17.86
C GLN A 845 36.47 27.02 -16.78
N THR A 846 37.73 26.93 -17.23
CA THR A 846 38.86 27.15 -16.33
C THR A 846 38.95 28.63 -15.91
N PRO A 847 39.51 28.98 -14.74
CA PRO A 847 39.64 30.39 -14.32
C PRO A 847 40.34 31.27 -15.37
N CYS A 848 41.30 30.73 -16.11
CA CYS A 848 41.98 31.45 -17.19
C CYS A 848 41.05 31.73 -18.39
N GLU A 849 40.20 30.78 -18.77
CA GLU A 849 39.21 30.96 -19.84
C GLU A 849 38.13 31.97 -19.42
N GLN A 850 37.68 31.90 -18.17
CA GLN A 850 36.75 32.86 -17.60
C GLN A 850 37.33 34.28 -17.64
N LEU A 851 38.56 34.49 -17.14
CA LEU A 851 39.19 35.82 -17.16
C LEU A 851 39.33 36.39 -18.58
N LYS A 852 39.74 35.56 -19.54
CA LYS A 852 39.82 35.98 -20.95
C LYS A 852 38.46 36.41 -21.49
N THR A 853 37.43 35.63 -21.19
CA THR A 853 36.05 35.88 -21.63
C THR A 853 35.52 37.16 -20.98
N ASP A 854 35.75 37.36 -19.69
CA ASP A 854 35.32 38.54 -18.93
C ASP A 854 35.97 39.82 -19.45
N LEU A 855 37.29 39.81 -19.67
CA LEU A 855 38.00 40.96 -20.24
C LEU A 855 37.45 41.34 -21.63
N ILE A 856 37.14 40.34 -22.46
CA ILE A 856 36.58 40.58 -23.79
C ILE A 856 35.15 41.09 -23.69
N HIS A 857 34.31 40.47 -22.85
CA HIS A 857 32.92 40.89 -22.64
C HIS A 857 32.83 42.33 -22.13
N VAL A 858 33.61 42.68 -21.10
CA VAL A 858 33.64 44.05 -20.55
C VAL A 858 34.21 45.04 -21.57
N ALA A 859 35.20 44.65 -22.37
CA ALA A 859 35.69 45.50 -23.44
C ALA A 859 34.62 45.76 -24.51
N VAL A 860 33.82 44.74 -24.86
CA VAL A 860 32.67 44.89 -25.78
C VAL A 860 31.61 45.80 -25.17
N ASP A 861 31.28 45.64 -23.88
CA ASP A 861 30.32 46.52 -23.21
C ASP A 861 30.80 47.97 -23.21
N ARG A 862 32.04 48.23 -22.80
CA ARG A 862 32.64 49.57 -22.82
C ARG A 862 32.67 50.16 -24.22
N CYS A 863 32.91 49.33 -25.23
CA CYS A 863 33.00 49.77 -26.62
C CYS A 863 31.61 50.07 -27.22
N PHE A 864 30.57 49.29 -26.91
CA PHE A 864 29.30 49.32 -27.64
C PHE A 864 28.06 49.64 -26.81
N LEU A 865 28.05 49.41 -25.50
CA LEU A 865 26.83 49.43 -24.65
C LEU A 865 26.90 50.43 -23.50
N LEU A 866 28.01 50.50 -22.76
CA LEU A 866 28.13 51.29 -21.54
C LEU A 866 28.04 52.79 -21.81
N GLY A 867 27.12 53.48 -21.14
CA GLY A 867 26.95 54.93 -21.25
C GLY A 867 26.38 55.41 -22.58
N LYS A 868 25.75 54.52 -23.36
CA LYS A 868 25.18 54.83 -24.67
C LYS A 868 23.67 54.56 -24.71
N GLU A 869 22.98 55.19 -25.67
CA GLU A 869 21.54 55.02 -25.86
C GLU A 869 21.16 53.58 -26.27
N ASP A 870 19.96 53.17 -25.86
CA ASP A 870 19.33 51.87 -26.15
C ASP A 870 19.17 51.68 -27.66
N ILE A 871 19.38 50.44 -28.14
CA ILE A 871 19.34 50.11 -29.58
C ILE A 871 17.99 49.47 -29.90
N HIS A 872 17.18 50.13 -30.73
CA HIS A 872 15.84 49.67 -31.11
C HIS A 872 15.74 49.21 -32.57
N THR A 873 16.65 49.64 -33.44
CA THR A 873 16.60 49.33 -34.86
C THR A 873 17.92 48.77 -35.40
N LYS A 874 17.85 48.11 -36.56
CA LYS A 874 19.03 47.64 -37.30
C LYS A 874 20.00 48.78 -37.62
N GLN A 875 19.48 49.95 -37.98
CA GLN A 875 20.29 51.12 -38.31
C GLN A 875 21.10 51.62 -37.10
N ASP A 876 20.49 51.63 -35.91
CA ASP A 876 21.17 52.00 -34.66
C ASP A 876 22.33 51.04 -34.36
N PHE A 877 22.10 49.74 -34.54
CA PHE A 877 23.11 48.70 -34.35
C PHE A 877 24.28 48.84 -35.33
N GLU A 878 24.00 48.94 -36.63
CA GLU A 878 25.02 49.07 -37.68
C GLU A 878 25.83 50.36 -37.55
N LYS A 879 25.18 51.47 -37.22
CA LYS A 879 25.84 52.75 -36.94
C LYS A 879 26.79 52.61 -35.75
N ARG A 880 26.31 52.06 -34.63
CA ARG A 880 27.12 51.84 -33.42
C ARG A 880 28.32 50.93 -33.70
N LEU A 881 28.12 49.89 -34.50
CA LEU A 881 29.18 48.98 -34.95
C LEU A 881 30.25 49.73 -35.74
N LYS A 882 29.83 50.51 -36.75
CA LYS A 882 30.73 51.28 -37.63
C LYS A 882 31.55 52.32 -36.85
N ASP A 883 30.91 53.05 -35.94
CA ASP A 883 31.54 54.15 -35.21
C ASP A 883 32.61 53.69 -34.20
N ASN A 884 32.50 52.45 -33.70
CA ASN A 884 33.34 51.98 -32.58
C ASN A 884 34.21 50.76 -32.90
N ARG A 885 34.08 50.15 -34.10
CA ARG A 885 34.82 48.94 -34.50
C ARG A 885 36.33 49.03 -34.28
N GLY A 886 36.93 50.19 -34.52
CA GLY A 886 38.37 50.42 -34.39
C GLY A 886 38.87 50.46 -32.94
N GLU A 887 37.99 50.75 -31.97
CA GLU A 887 38.39 50.99 -30.57
C GLU A 887 38.40 49.72 -29.72
N LEU A 888 37.73 48.64 -30.15
CA LEU A 888 37.59 47.43 -29.35
C LEU A 888 38.94 46.84 -28.90
N ILE A 889 39.93 46.83 -29.81
CA ILE A 889 41.27 46.30 -29.49
C ILE A 889 42.00 47.21 -28.50
N ASN A 890 41.88 48.54 -28.66
CA ASN A 890 42.50 49.52 -27.76
C ASN A 890 41.91 49.40 -26.34
N ILE A 891 40.58 49.37 -26.23
CA ILE A 891 39.85 49.25 -24.95
C ILE A 891 40.20 47.94 -24.25
N ALA A 892 40.21 46.81 -24.98
CA ALA A 892 40.58 45.51 -24.40
C ALA A 892 42.04 45.48 -23.93
N THR A 893 42.95 46.10 -24.68
CA THR A 893 44.36 46.21 -24.34
C THR A 893 44.56 47.07 -23.09
N GLU A 894 43.90 48.23 -23.01
CA GLU A 894 43.96 49.10 -21.82
C GLU A 894 43.38 48.40 -20.59
N LEU A 895 42.22 47.75 -20.73
CA LEU A 895 41.59 47.01 -19.65
C LEU A 895 42.49 45.87 -19.13
N ALA A 896 43.14 45.13 -20.02
CA ALA A 896 44.11 44.09 -19.63
C ALA A 896 45.30 44.66 -18.83
N HIS A 897 45.83 45.83 -19.20
CA HIS A 897 46.89 46.49 -18.43
C HIS A 897 46.39 46.96 -17.05
N GLN A 898 45.17 47.52 -16.98
CA GLN A 898 44.57 47.96 -15.72
C GLN A 898 44.32 46.79 -14.75
N VAL A 899 43.99 45.61 -15.26
CA VAL A 899 43.73 44.39 -14.47
C VAL A 899 45.02 43.65 -14.07
N ALA A 900 46.08 43.70 -14.89
CA ALA A 900 47.31 42.96 -14.65
C ALA A 900 48.00 43.33 -13.31
N LYS A 901 48.07 44.63 -12.99
CA LYS A 901 48.74 45.12 -11.78
C LYS A 901 48.01 44.71 -10.49
N PRO A 902 46.69 44.96 -10.33
CA PRO A 902 45.90 44.46 -9.20
C PRO A 902 46.03 42.95 -8.98
N LEU A 903 46.02 42.14 -10.04
CA LEU A 903 46.16 40.68 -9.94
C LEU A 903 47.53 40.28 -9.37
N ALA A 904 48.61 40.92 -9.82
CA ALA A 904 49.94 40.67 -9.30
C ALA A 904 50.07 41.05 -7.82
N GLU A 905 49.47 42.19 -7.41
CA GLU A 905 49.46 42.65 -6.02
C GLU A 905 48.62 41.74 -5.12
N TYR A 906 47.44 41.30 -5.58
CA TYR A 906 46.62 40.29 -4.91
C TYR A 906 47.43 39.01 -4.68
N HIS A 907 48.10 38.49 -5.72
CA HIS A 907 48.89 37.27 -5.61
C HIS A 907 50.04 37.41 -4.59
N ALA A 908 50.72 38.55 -4.58
CA ALA A 908 51.77 38.84 -3.62
C ALA A 908 51.24 38.88 -2.17
N ILE A 909 50.08 39.50 -1.95
CA ILE A 909 49.43 39.59 -0.62
C ILE A 909 48.92 38.20 -0.19
N ALA A 910 48.26 37.47 -1.08
CA ALA A 910 47.76 36.12 -0.81
C ALA A 910 48.89 35.16 -0.40
N LYS A 911 50.06 35.27 -1.05
CA LYS A 911 51.27 34.51 -0.67
C LYS A 911 51.73 34.86 0.76
N ARG A 912 51.81 36.15 1.11
CA ARG A 912 52.18 36.59 2.47
C ARG A 912 51.19 36.10 3.54
N LEU A 913 49.91 35.99 3.20
CA LEU A 913 48.86 35.48 4.09
C LEU A 913 48.88 33.94 4.25
N SER A 914 49.68 33.22 3.45
CA SER A 914 49.86 31.77 3.56
C SER A 914 51.04 31.37 4.47
N ASP A 915 51.90 32.32 4.84
CA ASP A 915 53.01 32.12 5.76
C ASP A 915 52.54 32.01 7.24
N LYS A 916 53.43 31.64 8.16
CA LYS A 916 53.09 31.48 9.59
C LYS A 916 52.65 32.82 10.21
N ILE A 917 51.39 32.90 10.63
CA ILE A 917 50.78 34.11 11.22
C ILE A 917 50.75 34.00 12.77
N PRO A 918 51.11 35.06 13.52
CA PRO A 918 50.98 35.10 14.97
C PRO A 918 49.51 35.02 15.44
N LEU A 919 49.26 34.33 16.57
CA LEU A 919 47.92 34.18 17.18
C LEU A 919 47.21 35.52 17.44
N THR A 920 47.97 36.58 17.74
CA THR A 920 47.45 37.93 17.98
C THR A 920 46.92 38.63 16.73
N ALA A 921 47.31 38.17 15.53
CA ALA A 921 46.93 38.77 14.25
C ALA A 921 45.80 37.99 13.53
N ILE A 922 45.28 36.91 14.11
CA ILE A 922 44.29 36.02 13.47
C ILE A 922 43.05 36.79 12.98
N ASN A 923 42.49 37.67 13.82
CA ASN A 923 41.28 38.41 13.46
C ASN A 923 41.51 39.42 12.33
N ALA A 924 42.67 40.08 12.33
CA ALA A 924 43.04 41.02 11.28
C ALA A 924 43.32 40.31 9.95
N VAL A 925 44.01 39.15 9.99
CA VAL A 925 44.22 38.31 8.80
C VAL A 925 42.91 37.76 8.27
N LYS A 926 41.97 37.35 9.14
CA LYS A 926 40.64 36.91 8.73
C LYS A 926 39.89 38.02 7.99
N ASP A 927 39.87 39.23 8.53
CA ASP A 927 39.26 40.40 7.89
C ASP A 927 39.95 40.77 6.58
N ILE A 928 41.29 40.72 6.50
CA ILE A 928 42.01 40.98 5.25
C ILE A 928 41.66 39.94 4.19
N ARG A 929 41.57 38.65 4.55
CA ARG A 929 41.13 37.60 3.61
C ARG A 929 39.70 37.85 3.14
N GLU A 930 38.79 38.23 4.03
CA GLU A 930 37.43 38.60 3.66
C GLU A 930 37.44 39.81 2.71
N GLN A 931 38.12 40.91 3.05
CA GLN A 931 38.26 42.09 2.19
C GLN A 931 38.81 41.73 0.80
N LEU A 932 39.83 40.88 0.72
CA LEU A 932 40.41 40.41 -0.55
C LEU A 932 39.37 39.66 -1.41
N ASN A 933 38.57 38.79 -0.80
CA ASN A 933 37.52 38.03 -1.51
C ASN A 933 36.42 38.94 -2.08
N TYR A 934 36.20 40.12 -1.49
CA TYR A 934 35.22 41.10 -1.98
C TYR A 934 35.82 42.17 -2.90
N LEU A 935 37.16 42.23 -3.04
CA LEU A 935 37.87 43.11 -3.99
C LEU A 935 38.22 42.39 -5.30
N LEU A 936 38.62 41.12 -5.21
CA LEU A 936 39.04 40.33 -6.36
C LEU A 936 38.56 38.88 -6.18
N TYR A 937 37.59 38.53 -7.01
CA TYR A 937 36.95 37.23 -7.11
C TYR A 937 36.76 36.88 -8.58
N GLN A 938 36.45 35.62 -8.87
CA GLN A 938 36.20 35.20 -10.24
C GLN A 938 34.98 35.94 -10.82
N GLY A 939 35.18 36.75 -11.87
CA GLY A 939 34.14 37.60 -12.48
C GLY A 939 34.13 39.07 -12.04
N PHE A 940 35.06 39.50 -11.18
CA PHE A 940 35.06 40.87 -10.61
C PHE A 940 35.08 42.00 -11.64
N VAL A 941 35.63 41.76 -12.84
CA VAL A 941 35.79 42.78 -13.89
C VAL A 941 34.44 43.30 -14.40
N HIS A 942 33.37 42.47 -14.36
CA HIS A 942 32.01 42.89 -14.77
C HIS A 942 31.34 43.81 -13.75
N HIS A 943 31.71 43.69 -12.48
CA HIS A 943 31.02 44.34 -11.36
C HIS A 943 31.84 45.48 -10.74
N THR A 944 33.07 45.69 -11.22
CA THR A 944 33.96 46.75 -10.72
C THR A 944 33.84 47.98 -11.61
N PRO A 945 33.31 49.11 -11.12
CA PRO A 945 33.24 50.35 -11.91
C PRO A 945 34.62 50.83 -12.36
N ASP A 946 34.71 51.49 -13.51
CA ASP A 946 35.98 51.91 -14.11
C ASP A 946 36.82 52.81 -13.21
N GLU A 947 36.16 53.70 -12.45
CA GLU A 947 36.82 54.57 -11.46
C GLU A 947 37.49 53.76 -10.36
N VAL A 948 36.83 52.69 -9.92
CA VAL A 948 37.29 51.78 -8.87
C VAL A 948 38.38 50.86 -9.41
N LEU A 949 38.26 50.38 -10.65
CA LEU A 949 39.28 49.55 -11.28
C LEU A 949 40.64 50.26 -11.31
N LYS A 950 40.65 51.57 -11.57
CA LYS A 950 41.83 52.45 -11.49
C LYS A 950 42.34 52.67 -10.06
N ARG A 951 41.51 52.44 -9.04
CA ARG A 951 41.84 52.55 -7.61
C ARG A 951 42.26 51.23 -6.97
N LEU A 952 41.93 50.07 -7.55
CA LEU A 952 42.32 48.76 -7.01
C LEU A 952 43.80 48.67 -6.58
N PRO A 953 44.79 49.18 -7.35
CA PRO A 953 46.18 49.15 -6.89
C PRO A 953 46.41 49.89 -5.56
N ALA A 954 45.69 50.98 -5.31
CA ALA A 954 45.79 51.72 -4.05
C ALA A 954 45.19 50.91 -2.88
N TYR A 955 44.10 50.17 -3.10
CA TYR A 955 43.51 49.30 -2.08
C TYR A 955 44.44 48.14 -1.72
N PHE A 956 45.04 47.46 -2.71
CA PHE A 956 46.01 46.41 -2.45
C PHE A 956 47.28 46.94 -1.79
N GLN A 957 47.78 48.11 -2.21
CA GLN A 957 48.89 48.77 -1.53
C GLN A 957 48.56 49.09 -0.06
N ALA A 958 47.34 49.55 0.25
CA ALA A 958 46.88 49.81 1.61
C ALA A 958 46.82 48.53 2.46
N ILE A 959 46.32 47.43 1.89
CA ILE A 959 46.32 46.11 2.54
C ILE A 959 47.76 45.64 2.81
N GLY A 960 48.67 45.83 1.86
CA GLY A 960 50.09 45.54 2.03
C GLY A 960 50.71 46.31 3.20
N GLN A 961 50.48 47.63 3.28
CA GLN A 961 50.96 48.45 4.39
C GLN A 961 50.34 48.04 5.74
N ARG A 962 49.06 47.64 5.75
CA ARG A 962 48.40 47.12 6.96
C ARG A 962 49.08 45.85 7.44
N LEU A 963 49.41 44.92 6.53
CA LEU A 963 50.15 43.70 6.85
C LEU A 963 51.56 43.98 7.37
N ASP A 964 52.24 45.00 6.87
CA ASP A 964 53.56 45.40 7.38
C ASP A 964 53.47 45.94 8.82
N LYS A 965 52.45 46.75 9.11
CA LYS A 965 52.22 47.37 10.44
C LYS A 965 51.61 46.41 11.48
N LEU A 966 50.94 45.34 11.05
CA LEU A 966 50.35 44.34 11.94
C LEU A 966 51.39 43.66 12.84
N ASN A 967 52.64 43.57 12.38
CA ASN A 967 53.75 43.04 13.17
C ASN A 967 54.28 44.03 14.22
N THR A 968 54.01 45.33 14.08
CA THR A 968 54.56 46.38 14.95
C THR A 968 53.54 46.94 15.94
N ASP A 969 52.26 47.09 15.58
CA ASP A 969 51.20 47.61 16.47
C ASP A 969 49.84 46.91 16.25
N PRO A 970 49.66 45.66 16.74
CA PRO A 970 48.42 44.89 16.62
C PRO A 970 47.28 45.42 17.51
N THR A 971 47.58 46.30 18.48
CA THR A 971 46.58 46.95 19.34
C THR A 971 45.82 48.03 18.59
N ARG A 972 46.53 48.84 17.80
CA ARG A 972 45.92 49.91 17.01
C ARG A 972 45.06 49.39 15.86
N ASP A 973 45.46 48.28 15.24
CA ASP A 973 44.64 47.59 14.23
C ASP A 973 43.29 47.16 14.82
N ARG A 974 43.28 46.59 16.03
CA ARG A 974 42.05 46.20 16.74
C ARG A 974 41.10 47.38 16.99
N GLN A 975 41.64 48.55 17.32
CA GLN A 975 40.83 49.75 17.50
C GLN A 975 40.16 50.18 16.18
N TRP A 976 40.94 50.28 15.10
CA TRP A 976 40.39 50.64 13.79
C TRP A 976 39.41 49.59 13.25
N MET A 977 39.64 48.31 13.53
CA MET A 977 38.70 47.24 13.22
C MET A 977 37.33 47.43 13.89
N SER A 978 37.30 47.94 15.12
CA SER A 978 36.03 48.23 15.81
C SER A 978 35.22 49.35 15.15
N GLU A 979 35.87 50.26 14.42
CA GLU A 979 35.21 51.34 13.69
C GLU A 979 34.61 50.85 12.36
N ILE A 980 35.32 50.01 11.61
CA ILE A 980 34.85 49.55 10.29
C ILE A 980 33.92 48.33 10.35
N SER A 981 34.06 47.46 11.36
CA SER A 981 33.31 46.20 11.43
C SER A 981 31.78 46.36 11.41
N PRO A 982 31.15 47.29 12.14
CA PRO A 982 29.70 47.48 12.08
C PRO A 982 29.19 47.86 10.69
N HIS A 983 29.92 48.74 10.00
CA HIS A 983 29.58 49.20 8.66
C HIS A 983 29.75 48.09 7.61
N TRP A 984 30.76 47.24 7.78
CA TRP A 984 31.00 46.07 6.93
C TRP A 984 29.96 44.96 7.12
N GLN A 985 29.62 44.62 8.38
CA GLN A 985 28.56 43.64 8.68
C GLN A 985 27.18 44.11 8.19
N ARG A 986 26.90 45.42 8.29
CA ARG A 986 25.69 46.04 7.74
C ARG A 986 25.60 45.84 6.23
N TYR A 987 26.71 46.02 5.50
CA TYR A 987 26.75 45.72 4.07
C TYR A 987 26.48 44.23 3.80
N LEU A 988 27.19 43.31 4.46
CA LEU A 988 27.05 41.87 4.24
C LEU A 988 25.62 41.36 4.47
N SER A 989 24.94 41.83 5.51
CA SER A 989 23.57 41.42 5.84
C SER A 989 22.51 41.85 4.80
N ASN A 990 22.84 42.81 3.93
CA ASN A 990 21.94 43.39 2.93
C ASN A 990 22.42 43.20 1.49
N ALA A 991 23.63 42.67 1.26
CA ALA A 991 24.23 42.51 -0.06
C ALA A 991 23.38 41.68 -1.03
N ASN A 992 22.59 40.72 -0.52
CA ASN A 992 21.69 39.89 -1.34
C ASN A 992 20.25 40.45 -1.43
N LYS A 993 19.93 41.52 -0.70
CA LYS A 993 18.57 42.07 -0.56
C LYS A 993 18.39 43.41 -1.25
N GLN A 994 19.48 44.13 -1.49
CA GLN A 994 19.46 45.54 -1.91
C GLN A 994 20.38 45.75 -3.12
N SER A 995 19.86 46.41 -4.15
CA SER A 995 20.57 46.70 -5.39
C SER A 995 20.17 48.10 -5.86
N SER A 996 20.79 49.11 -5.25
CA SER A 996 20.64 50.53 -5.59
C SER A 996 22.02 51.14 -5.87
N ALA A 997 22.07 52.19 -6.69
CA ALA A 997 23.32 52.87 -7.01
C ALA A 997 23.97 53.48 -5.75
N GLU A 998 23.13 53.90 -4.79
CA GLU A 998 23.51 54.41 -3.49
C GLU A 998 24.17 53.32 -2.63
N PHE A 999 23.65 52.09 -2.69
CA PHE A 999 24.19 50.92 -1.98
C PHE A 999 25.52 50.46 -2.59
N ASP A 1000 25.63 50.46 -3.93
CA ASP A 1000 26.90 50.18 -4.63
C ASP A 1000 27.96 51.25 -4.33
N HIS A 1001 27.56 52.53 -4.24
CA HIS A 1001 28.46 53.60 -3.82
C HIS A 1001 28.94 53.41 -2.38
N TYR A 1002 28.04 53.04 -1.46
CA TYR A 1002 28.37 52.74 -0.07
C TYR A 1002 29.43 51.64 0.05
N ARG A 1003 29.34 50.57 -0.75
CA ARG A 1003 30.34 49.48 -0.80
C ARG A 1003 31.76 49.99 -1.05
N TRP A 1004 31.94 50.92 -1.99
CA TRP A 1004 33.26 51.46 -2.34
C TRP A 1004 33.76 52.52 -1.35
N MET A 1005 32.86 53.26 -0.70
CA MET A 1005 33.21 54.16 0.41
C MET A 1005 33.87 53.41 1.59
N LEU A 1006 33.52 52.14 1.81
CA LEU A 1006 34.14 51.31 2.85
C LEU A 1006 35.63 51.06 2.57
N GLU A 1007 36.04 50.91 1.30
CA GLU A 1007 37.46 50.73 0.94
C GLU A 1007 38.27 52.01 1.13
N GLU A 1008 37.69 53.16 0.79
CA GLU A 1008 38.30 54.46 1.07
C GLU A 1008 38.43 54.70 2.58
N PHE A 1009 37.43 54.28 3.37
CA PHE A 1009 37.52 54.35 4.83
C PHE A 1009 38.63 53.43 5.38
N ARG A 1010 38.77 52.22 4.83
CA ARG A 1010 39.88 51.30 5.16
C ARG A 1010 41.24 51.92 4.83
N ILE A 1011 41.40 52.64 3.71
CA ILE A 1011 42.63 53.42 3.44
C ILE A 1011 42.88 54.43 4.56
N SER A 1012 41.86 55.22 4.93
CA SER A 1012 42.01 56.29 5.94
C SER A 1012 42.44 55.77 7.32
N LEU A 1013 42.00 54.57 7.69
CA LEU A 1013 42.35 53.93 8.96
C LEU A 1013 43.73 53.28 8.88
N PHE A 1014 43.94 52.37 7.91
CA PHE A 1014 45.08 51.45 7.94
C PHE A 1014 46.33 51.95 7.17
N ALA A 1015 46.14 52.85 6.21
CA ALA A 1015 47.19 53.31 5.29
C ALA A 1015 47.23 54.83 5.12
N GLN A 1016 47.44 55.55 6.24
CA GLN A 1016 47.48 57.02 6.31
C GLN A 1016 48.46 57.72 5.35
N GLY A 1017 49.43 57.01 4.76
CA GLY A 1017 50.34 57.53 3.73
C GLY A 1017 49.77 57.49 2.31
N ILE A 1018 48.62 56.85 2.09
CA ILE A 1018 47.90 56.78 0.82
C ILE A 1018 46.73 57.75 0.88
N LYS A 1019 46.62 58.63 -0.12
CA LYS A 1019 45.54 59.63 -0.20
C LYS A 1019 44.23 58.95 -0.60
N THR A 1020 43.17 59.17 0.18
CA THR A 1020 41.81 58.73 -0.18
C THR A 1020 41.26 59.51 -1.39
N ALA A 1021 40.36 58.89 -2.16
CA ALA A 1021 39.75 59.50 -3.35
C ALA A 1021 38.92 60.75 -3.00
N TYR A 1022 38.28 60.75 -1.83
CA TYR A 1022 37.52 61.86 -1.27
C TYR A 1022 37.56 61.79 0.26
N PRO A 1023 37.16 62.85 1.00
CA PRO A 1023 37.17 62.80 2.45
C PRO A 1023 36.10 61.81 2.96
N ILE A 1024 36.48 60.93 3.87
CA ILE A 1024 35.66 59.81 4.35
C ILE A 1024 35.67 59.75 5.88
N SER A 1025 34.54 59.38 6.49
CA SER A 1025 34.38 59.19 7.94
C SER A 1025 33.13 58.35 8.23
N THR A 1026 33.00 57.83 9.46
CA THR A 1026 31.81 57.09 9.92
C THR A 1026 30.51 57.86 9.70
N LYS A 1027 30.48 59.16 10.02
CA LYS A 1027 29.32 60.04 9.77
C LYS A 1027 28.91 60.10 8.29
N ARG A 1028 29.88 60.05 7.37
CA ARG A 1028 29.60 60.07 5.93
C ARG A 1028 29.08 58.73 5.44
N LEU A 1029 29.58 57.62 5.99
CA LEU A 1029 29.05 56.28 5.73
C LEU A 1029 27.59 56.17 6.18
N ASP A 1030 27.24 56.64 7.37
CA ASP A 1030 25.84 56.59 7.85
C ASP A 1030 24.90 57.48 7.05
N LYS A 1031 25.36 58.64 6.60
CA LYS A 1031 24.58 59.50 5.70
C LYS A 1031 24.30 58.81 4.37
N GLN A 1032 25.30 58.13 3.79
CA GLN A 1032 25.11 57.39 2.55
C GLN A 1032 24.16 56.20 2.75
N TRP A 1033 24.28 55.50 3.88
CA TRP A 1033 23.40 54.37 4.20
C TRP A 1033 21.93 54.77 4.29
N ALA A 1034 21.61 55.96 4.79
CA ALA A 1034 20.23 56.48 4.84
C ALA A 1034 19.62 56.75 3.46
N LEU A 1035 20.45 56.81 2.41
CA LEU A 1035 20.02 56.95 1.01
C LEU A 1035 19.91 55.61 0.28
N CYS A 1036 20.50 54.55 0.84
CA CYS A 1036 20.46 53.20 0.28
C CYS A 1036 19.07 52.62 0.52
#